data_AF-A0A523NK83-F1
#
_entry.id   AF-A0A523NK83-F1
#
_cell.length_a   1.000
_cell.length_b   1.000
_cell.length_c   1.000
_cell.angle_alpha   90.00
_cell.angle_beta   90.00
_cell.angle_gamma   90.00
#
_symmetry.space_group_name_H-M   'P 1'
#
loop_
_entity.id
_entity.type
_entity.pdbx_description
1 polymer ?
#
loop_
_entity_poly.entity_id
_entity_poly.type
_entity_poly.pdbx_seq_one_letter_code
_entity_poly.pdbx_strand_id
1 'polypeptide(L)'
;MSKKKIRRSAPSPQSRSILKPVVGTLLLVGLIWGLATLFQPPADLVPYTKFKKTVISASEPADPPVPDPPPKSAAPAEPGAPAEPTAPDNPVAQADPDKIALGPMKAAADSPLFLTPPAPPTDLPRETLEYISKAMGLVEQDKYELAELEFEKAADLSPNSPEVFSIWGVVLRMQEKFKGANKRFARAYELAPEDEEIVFNWGMSRLFEKNADQAIDLFQKTLALNPKHYLAHNYLGKSHGLKKNYPAEEANYVKALEIKEDFAQAHFNLGIVRSLQKDFEGAAPHFQRAIELDKQFEKPFVLQFLTAMGLKKKGAGPQEAKLKPTHQKDEPEQQHDKAEEIAKQSEGSGHSMEGSDSKIVKFVTHIKGRVTINSQLVDGRGIVILETKSKLKVPKQEAQPLTVFQRELRFEPSHSVVMVGSTVTFVNDDREVHNIYSKSLGNQFNLGAMAAGASRQIKLDTPGPVILRCNLHKDMMGTVFVVPNGYYAQTNAHGEYQFDNVKSQEYILEFWHPQLYPEDVEKNIKSIKLTGKDEIIDFKIASASKPGEIHDLVDATDYNRVVDSIEKEIFQAIEDWSKGKKFIPRNRMLKAITHYYDGQGLKAALAKSFSDTRSQKLEQSMDQIRKQISGIGVTEPVTEASLKFKAERIVAQLRNNVKELEHRLNPKP
;
A
#
# COMPACT_ATOMS: atom_id res chain seq x y z
N MET A 1 61.78 67.76 0.61
CA MET A 1 60.46 67.11 0.44
C MET A 1 60.22 66.08 1.54
N SER A 2 58.96 65.95 1.97
CA SER A 2 58.28 64.99 2.88
C SER A 2 59.10 63.86 3.54
N LYS A 3 59.27 63.77 4.88
CA LYS A 3 58.33 63.80 6.05
C LYS A 3 57.24 62.70 5.96
N LYS A 4 56.71 62.05 7.02
CA LYS A 4 56.94 61.89 8.50
C LYS A 4 55.93 60.77 8.95
N LYS A 5 56.00 59.99 10.04
CA LYS A 5 57.01 59.57 11.06
C LYS A 5 56.39 58.33 11.83
N ILE A 6 57.15 57.39 12.44
CA ILE A 6 57.45 57.27 13.91
C ILE A 6 56.19 57.40 14.83
N ARG A 7 55.86 56.54 15.84
CA ARG A 7 56.69 55.78 16.82
C ARG A 7 55.95 54.62 17.55
N ARG A 8 56.76 53.78 18.22
CA ARG A 8 56.52 52.89 19.38
C ARG A 8 55.57 53.44 20.48
N SER A 9 54.94 52.53 21.26
CA SER A 9 55.20 52.35 22.73
C SER A 9 54.31 51.28 23.39
N ALA A 10 54.90 50.39 24.21
CA ALA A 10 54.21 49.73 25.33
C ALA A 10 54.18 50.70 26.54
N PRO A 11 53.26 50.56 27.54
CA PRO A 11 53.46 49.57 28.61
C PRO A 11 52.16 49.00 29.25
N SER A 12 52.31 48.09 30.22
CA SER A 12 51.30 47.81 31.26
C SER A 12 51.36 48.90 32.37
N PRO A 13 50.30 49.10 33.20
CA PRO A 13 50.14 48.28 34.40
C PRO A 13 48.69 48.07 34.91
N GLN A 14 48.59 47.34 36.03
CA GLN A 14 47.42 47.08 36.88
C GLN A 14 46.78 48.38 37.43
N SER A 15 45.52 48.45 37.87
CA SER A 15 45.05 47.79 39.10
C SER A 15 43.62 48.23 39.50
N ARG A 16 42.90 47.34 40.22
CA ARG A 16 41.85 47.62 41.26
C ARG A 16 40.58 48.42 40.80
N SER A 17 39.35 48.17 41.28
CA SER A 17 38.91 47.48 42.51
C SER A 17 37.39 47.12 42.51
N ILE A 18 37.01 46.17 43.38
CA ILE A 18 35.76 46.13 44.20
C ILE A 18 34.41 45.67 43.59
N LEU A 19 33.98 44.52 44.12
CA LEU A 19 32.63 44.02 44.50
C LEU A 19 31.43 43.92 43.52
N LYS A 20 31.07 42.63 43.29
CA LYS A 20 29.74 41.98 43.42
C LYS A 20 28.63 42.81 44.15
N PRO A 21 27.33 42.66 43.82
CA PRO A 21 26.70 41.33 43.70
C PRO A 21 25.61 41.10 42.62
N VAL A 22 25.63 39.90 42.04
CA VAL A 22 24.46 39.29 41.36
C VAL A 22 24.27 37.89 41.92
N VAL A 23 23.51 37.77 43.01
CA VAL A 23 23.09 36.49 43.62
C VAL A 23 21.55 36.33 43.58
N GLY A 24 20.82 37.38 43.17
CA GLY A 24 19.35 37.38 43.20
C GLY A 24 18.63 36.67 42.05
N THR A 25 19.27 36.47 40.88
CA THR A 25 18.57 36.05 39.65
C THR A 25 18.61 34.55 39.34
N LEU A 26 19.55 33.78 39.89
CA LEU A 26 19.63 32.33 39.62
C LEU A 26 18.65 31.49 40.46
N LEU A 27 18.28 31.95 41.66
CA LEU A 27 17.33 31.23 42.52
C LEU A 27 15.88 31.31 42.03
N LEU A 28 15.48 32.41 41.37
CA LEU A 28 14.11 32.56 40.88
C LEU A 28 13.81 31.67 39.65
N VAL A 29 14.76 31.58 38.71
CA VAL A 29 14.64 30.68 37.55
C VAL A 29 14.67 29.22 37.99
N GLY A 30 15.52 28.88 38.97
CA GLY A 30 15.56 27.53 39.56
C GLY A 30 14.26 27.12 40.25
N LEU A 31 13.61 28.02 41.02
CA LEU A 31 12.33 27.73 41.65
C LEU A 31 11.19 27.57 40.64
N ILE A 32 11.14 28.41 39.60
CA ILE A 32 10.08 28.35 38.57
C ILE A 32 10.19 27.06 37.75
N TRP A 33 11.42 26.59 37.45
CA TRP A 33 11.62 25.31 36.78
C TRP A 33 11.36 24.11 37.72
N GLY A 34 11.73 24.21 38.99
CA GLY A 34 11.47 23.17 40.01
C GLY A 34 9.99 22.98 40.37
N LEU A 35 9.18 24.04 40.35
CA LEU A 35 7.73 23.95 40.57
C LEU A 35 7.00 23.38 39.35
N ALA A 36 7.49 23.62 38.13
CA ALA A 36 6.97 22.99 36.92
C ALA A 36 7.20 21.47 36.89
N THR A 37 8.29 20.96 37.49
CA THR A 37 8.57 19.52 37.60
C THR A 37 7.89 18.83 38.79
N LEU A 38 7.33 19.59 39.76
CA LEU A 38 6.60 19.04 40.90
C LEU A 38 5.08 18.83 40.64
N PHE A 39 4.54 19.38 39.54
CA PHE A 39 3.13 19.24 39.15
C PHE A 39 2.90 18.57 37.80
N GLN A 40 3.95 18.08 37.14
CA GLN A 40 3.79 17.06 36.10
C GLN A 40 3.80 15.68 36.77
N PRO A 41 2.66 14.96 36.87
CA PRO A 41 2.73 13.52 37.08
C PRO A 41 3.52 12.92 35.91
N PRO A 42 4.29 11.83 36.12
CA PRO A 42 4.97 11.19 35.02
C PRO A 42 3.93 10.81 33.96
N ALA A 43 4.23 11.14 32.71
CA ALA A 43 3.42 10.75 31.57
C ALA A 43 3.68 9.26 31.23
N ASP A 44 3.46 8.39 32.22
CA ASP A 44 3.63 6.94 32.16
C ASP A 44 2.47 6.28 31.40
N LEU A 45 2.18 6.80 30.22
CA LEU A 45 1.68 5.99 29.12
C LEU A 45 2.87 5.20 28.57
N VAL A 46 3.32 4.22 29.34
CA VAL A 46 4.30 3.24 28.90
C VAL A 46 3.72 2.57 27.65
N PRO A 47 4.33 2.68 26.45
CA PRO A 47 3.89 1.88 25.32
C PRO A 47 4.05 0.42 25.73
N TYR A 48 2.99 -0.39 25.58
CA TYR A 48 2.89 -1.74 26.14
C TYR A 48 3.78 -2.74 25.38
N THR A 49 5.09 -2.51 25.38
CA THR A 49 6.14 -3.29 24.70
C THR A 49 6.58 -4.53 25.51
N LYS A 50 5.95 -4.76 26.68
CA LYS A 50 6.23 -5.91 27.55
C LYS A 50 4.94 -6.53 28.10
N PHE A 51 4.16 -7.19 27.25
CA PHE A 51 3.25 -8.22 27.74
C PHE A 51 4.07 -9.48 28.07
N LYS A 52 4.38 -9.71 29.35
CA LYS A 52 4.55 -11.09 29.81
C LYS A 52 3.16 -11.73 29.72
N LYS A 53 3.06 -12.91 29.11
CA LYS A 53 1.82 -13.71 29.05
C LYS A 53 1.36 -14.00 30.48
N THR A 54 0.47 -13.15 31.03
CA THR A 54 -0.16 -13.40 32.33
C THR A 54 -1.18 -14.50 32.13
N VAL A 55 -0.71 -15.74 32.25
CA VAL A 55 -1.59 -16.88 32.48
C VAL A 55 -2.26 -16.61 33.82
N ILE A 56 -3.54 -16.25 33.80
CA ILE A 56 -4.38 -16.40 34.98
C ILE A 56 -4.33 -17.89 35.30
N SER A 57 -3.77 -18.21 36.47
CA SER A 57 -3.50 -19.59 36.87
C SER A 57 -4.82 -20.35 37.05
N ALA A 58 -5.30 -20.98 35.98
CA ALA A 58 -6.20 -22.11 36.09
C ALA A 58 -5.46 -23.20 36.86
N SER A 59 -5.96 -23.53 38.05
CA SER A 59 -5.48 -24.65 38.84
C SER A 59 -5.89 -25.95 38.15
N GLU A 60 -4.92 -26.71 37.65
CA GLU A 60 -5.10 -28.04 37.06
C GLU A 60 -3.97 -28.98 37.52
N PRO A 61 -4.17 -30.30 37.53
CA PRO A 61 -5.43 -31.05 37.50
C PRO A 61 -5.54 -32.11 38.62
N ALA A 62 -6.64 -32.87 38.62
CA ALA A 62 -6.69 -34.20 39.22
C ALA A 62 -7.00 -35.21 38.11
N ASP A 63 -6.03 -36.06 37.77
CA ASP A 63 -6.12 -37.02 36.67
C ASP A 63 -7.02 -38.24 37.01
N PRO A 64 -7.81 -38.73 36.04
CA PRO A 64 -8.19 -40.13 35.93
C PRO A 64 -7.38 -40.85 34.81
N PRO A 65 -7.26 -42.19 34.86
CA PRO A 65 -6.09 -42.90 34.33
C PRO A 65 -6.10 -43.22 32.83
N VAL A 66 -4.89 -43.34 32.29
CA VAL A 66 -4.56 -43.85 30.94
C VAL A 66 -4.63 -45.39 30.91
N PRO A 67 -5.23 -46.02 29.88
CA PRO A 67 -5.10 -47.46 29.63
C PRO A 67 -3.88 -47.82 28.75
N ASP A 68 -3.31 -49.00 28.99
CA ASP A 68 -1.98 -49.43 28.50
C ASP A 68 -1.81 -49.57 26.97
N PRO A 69 -0.58 -49.39 26.44
CA PRO A 69 -0.23 -49.68 25.05
C PRO A 69 0.22 -51.14 24.82
N PRO A 70 -0.06 -51.74 23.64
CA PRO A 70 0.46 -53.08 23.27
C PRO A 70 1.94 -53.05 22.82
N PRO A 71 2.63 -54.22 22.76
CA PRO A 71 4.09 -54.29 22.91
C PRO A 71 4.95 -54.27 21.62
N LYS A 72 6.28 -54.21 21.85
CA LYS A 72 7.39 -53.96 20.91
C LYS A 72 7.74 -55.09 19.91
N SER A 73 8.38 -54.69 18.81
CA SER A 73 9.35 -55.47 18.00
C SER A 73 10.35 -54.45 17.39
N ALA A 74 11.58 -54.30 17.92
CA ALA A 74 12.81 -55.07 17.65
C ALA A 74 13.63 -54.55 16.43
N ALA A 75 14.80 -53.97 16.72
CA ALA A 75 15.85 -53.59 15.75
C ALA A 75 16.82 -54.77 15.50
N PRO A 76 17.61 -54.78 14.41
CA PRO A 76 18.97 -54.16 14.40
C PRO A 76 19.35 -53.56 13.01
N ALA A 77 20.52 -52.99 12.70
CA ALA A 77 21.68 -52.45 13.43
C ALA A 77 22.45 -51.45 12.49
N GLU A 78 23.27 -50.59 13.09
CA GLU A 78 24.27 -49.73 12.42
C GLU A 78 25.55 -50.55 12.07
N PRO A 79 26.50 -50.09 11.20
CA PRO A 79 27.41 -48.99 11.58
C PRO A 79 28.03 -48.13 10.44
N GLY A 80 28.68 -47.01 10.82
CA GLY A 80 29.97 -46.61 10.21
C GLY A 80 30.11 -45.19 9.65
N ALA A 81 30.65 -44.26 10.45
CA ALA A 81 31.40 -43.09 9.96
C ALA A 81 32.91 -43.45 9.83
N PRO A 82 33.77 -42.65 9.14
CA PRO A 82 34.31 -41.45 9.80
C PRO A 82 34.79 -40.26 8.91
N ALA A 83 35.13 -39.16 9.60
CA ALA A 83 36.17 -38.16 9.31
C ALA A 83 35.94 -36.99 8.32
N GLU A 84 35.96 -35.78 8.88
CA GLU A 84 36.42 -34.53 8.22
C GLU A 84 37.96 -34.56 8.00
N PRO A 85 38.54 -33.56 7.30
CA PRO A 85 39.19 -32.49 8.09
C PRO A 85 39.16 -31.05 7.52
N THR A 86 38.99 -30.09 8.45
CA THR A 86 39.68 -28.78 8.56
C THR A 86 39.58 -27.69 7.47
N ALA A 87 39.15 -26.50 7.90
CA ALA A 87 39.49 -25.20 7.30
C ALA A 87 40.89 -24.70 7.76
N PRO A 88 41.36 -23.54 7.27
CA PRO A 88 41.61 -22.44 8.22
C PRO A 88 41.27 -21.01 7.74
N ASP A 89 40.49 -20.31 8.57
CA ASP A 89 40.75 -18.98 9.16
C ASP A 89 41.31 -17.75 8.36
N ASN A 90 40.41 -16.73 8.22
CA ASN A 90 40.53 -15.34 8.76
C ASN A 90 41.59 -14.32 8.20
N PRO A 91 41.52 -12.99 8.52
CA PRO A 91 40.38 -12.10 8.86
C PRO A 91 40.46 -10.65 8.23
N VAL A 92 39.64 -9.70 8.73
CA VAL A 92 39.75 -8.18 8.65
C VAL A 92 39.21 -7.53 7.35
N ALA A 93 38.46 -6.40 7.32
CA ALA A 93 38.06 -5.40 8.33
C ALA A 93 36.61 -4.86 8.14
N GLN A 94 36.14 -4.11 9.14
CA GLN A 94 34.84 -3.42 9.19
C GLN A 94 34.83 -2.08 8.42
N ALA A 95 33.67 -1.70 7.87
CA ALA A 95 33.15 -0.32 7.90
C ALA A 95 31.66 -0.28 7.46
N ASP A 96 30.75 0.01 8.40
CA ASP A 96 29.40 0.51 8.11
C ASP A 96 29.41 2.02 8.33
N PRO A 97 29.14 2.81 7.29
CA PRO A 97 28.24 3.92 7.47
C PRO A 97 27.20 4.09 6.34
N ASP A 98 26.11 4.77 6.69
CA ASP A 98 25.05 5.30 5.81
C ASP A 98 24.02 4.31 5.22
N LYS A 99 23.15 3.88 6.13
CA LYS A 99 21.69 3.95 5.89
C LYS A 99 21.30 5.26 5.18
N ILE A 100 21.00 5.21 3.88
CA ILE A 100 20.04 6.11 3.25
C ILE A 100 18.98 5.28 2.54
N ALA A 101 17.72 5.52 2.90
CA ALA A 101 16.57 4.72 2.49
C ALA A 101 16.13 5.00 1.04
N LEU A 102 15.61 3.96 0.37
CA LEU A 102 14.65 4.08 -0.72
C LEU A 102 13.63 2.94 -0.59
N GLY A 103 12.36 3.29 -0.37
CA GLY A 103 11.26 2.33 -0.18
C GLY A 103 10.71 1.75 -1.50
N PRO A 104 9.79 0.77 -1.42
CA PRO A 104 9.21 0.14 -2.60
C PRO A 104 8.30 1.11 -3.38
N MET A 105 8.67 1.42 -4.62
CA MET A 105 7.80 2.18 -5.54
C MET A 105 6.67 1.30 -6.07
N LYS A 106 5.58 1.14 -5.31
CA LYS A 106 4.33 0.50 -5.77
C LYS A 106 3.18 1.52 -5.88
N ALA A 107 3.39 2.55 -6.69
CA ALA A 107 2.36 3.50 -7.14
C ALA A 107 2.86 4.35 -8.34
N ALA A 108 2.73 3.80 -9.54
CA ALA A 108 2.78 4.50 -10.83
C ALA A 108 2.16 3.57 -11.89
N ALA A 109 0.87 3.75 -12.19
CA ALA A 109 0.06 2.86 -13.04
C ALA A 109 -0.98 3.58 -13.94
N ASP A 110 -1.09 4.92 -13.87
CA ASP A 110 -2.03 5.76 -14.63
C ASP A 110 -1.31 6.87 -15.44
N SER A 111 0.02 7.01 -15.27
CA SER A 111 1.00 7.61 -16.19
C SER A 111 1.34 6.78 -17.46
N PRO A 112 0.78 6.93 -18.68
CA PRO A 112 0.94 5.93 -19.74
C PRO A 112 2.32 5.99 -20.40
N LEU A 113 3.22 5.08 -20.00
CA LEU A 113 4.58 4.96 -20.53
C LEU A 113 5.01 3.50 -20.81
N PHE A 114 4.06 2.69 -21.28
CA PHE A 114 4.45 1.58 -22.13
C PHE A 114 4.74 2.17 -23.50
N LEU A 115 5.98 1.98 -23.97
CA LEU A 115 6.35 2.28 -25.34
C LEU A 115 5.34 1.62 -26.29
N THR A 116 4.90 2.40 -27.28
CA THR A 116 4.32 1.83 -28.49
C THR A 116 5.40 0.96 -29.13
N PRO A 117 5.18 -0.34 -29.42
CA PRO A 117 6.14 -1.07 -30.22
C PRO A 117 6.27 -0.38 -31.58
N PRO A 118 7.45 -0.43 -32.22
CA PRO A 118 7.61 0.17 -33.53
C PRO A 118 6.87 -0.67 -34.56
N ALA A 119 6.39 -0.01 -35.61
CA ALA A 119 5.98 -0.64 -36.86
C ALA A 119 6.48 0.28 -37.98
N PRO A 120 7.17 -0.27 -39.00
CA PRO A 120 6.48 -1.15 -39.95
C PRO A 120 7.29 -2.41 -40.32
N PRO A 121 6.91 -3.14 -41.38
CA PRO A 121 6.64 -4.56 -41.29
C PRO A 121 7.93 -5.40 -41.15
N THR A 122 8.04 -6.14 -40.04
CA THR A 122 8.84 -7.35 -40.06
C THR A 122 7.99 -8.49 -40.61
N ASP A 123 8.41 -9.06 -41.75
CA ASP A 123 7.91 -10.33 -42.27
C ASP A 123 8.43 -11.49 -41.39
N LEU A 124 8.17 -11.42 -40.08
CA LEU A 124 8.36 -12.55 -39.19
C LEU A 124 7.51 -13.70 -39.70
N PRO A 125 8.07 -14.92 -39.84
CA PRO A 125 7.30 -16.09 -40.21
C PRO A 125 6.06 -16.18 -39.34
N ARG A 126 4.91 -16.48 -39.96
CA ARG A 126 3.63 -16.59 -39.24
C ARG A 126 3.73 -17.49 -38.00
N GLU A 127 4.50 -18.58 -38.10
CA GLU A 127 4.80 -19.49 -37.01
C GLU A 127 5.56 -18.80 -35.85
N THR A 128 6.55 -17.96 -36.15
CA THR A 128 7.26 -17.14 -35.14
C THR A 128 6.28 -16.23 -34.39
N LEU A 129 5.36 -15.58 -35.10
CA LEU A 129 4.32 -14.73 -34.50
C LEU A 129 3.33 -15.54 -33.65
N GLU A 130 2.98 -16.76 -34.07
CA GLU A 130 2.13 -17.67 -33.30
C GLU A 130 2.83 -18.12 -32.00
N TYR A 131 4.14 -18.40 -32.03
CA TYR A 131 4.94 -18.70 -30.84
C TYR A 131 5.08 -17.51 -29.89
N ILE A 132 5.37 -16.30 -30.39
CA ILE A 132 5.37 -15.07 -29.58
C ILE A 132 4.01 -14.86 -28.92
N SER A 133 2.91 -14.95 -29.68
CA SER A 133 1.55 -14.76 -29.15
C SER A 133 1.19 -15.80 -28.09
N LYS A 134 1.65 -17.06 -28.26
CA LYS A 134 1.45 -18.12 -27.28
C LYS A 134 2.28 -17.87 -26.01
N ALA A 135 3.53 -17.43 -26.15
CA ALA A 135 4.37 -17.05 -25.03
C ALA A 135 3.75 -15.91 -24.21
N MET A 136 3.25 -14.86 -24.87
CA MET A 136 2.55 -13.75 -24.21
C MET A 136 1.26 -14.21 -23.51
N GLY A 137 0.46 -15.07 -24.14
CA GLY A 137 -0.73 -15.65 -23.49
C GLY A 137 -0.43 -16.56 -22.30
N LEU A 138 0.79 -17.13 -22.22
CA LEU A 138 1.27 -17.89 -21.06
C LEU A 138 1.80 -16.95 -19.95
N VAL A 139 2.44 -15.84 -20.30
CA VAL A 139 2.80 -14.75 -19.36
C VAL A 139 1.55 -14.18 -18.68
N GLU A 140 0.48 -13.92 -19.42
CA GLU A 140 -0.82 -13.47 -18.88
C GLU A 140 -1.49 -14.49 -17.93
N GLN A 141 -1.02 -15.74 -17.91
CA GLN A 141 -1.50 -16.83 -17.05
C GLN A 141 -0.52 -17.17 -15.92
N ASP A 142 0.51 -16.34 -15.68
CA ASP A 142 1.63 -16.58 -14.75
C ASP A 142 2.42 -17.89 -15.03
N LYS A 143 2.36 -18.44 -16.25
CA LYS A 143 3.03 -19.69 -16.67
C LYS A 143 4.38 -19.40 -17.32
N TYR A 144 5.27 -18.81 -16.54
CA TYR A 144 6.51 -18.19 -17.04
C TYR A 144 7.51 -19.16 -17.67
N GLU A 145 7.63 -20.38 -17.16
CA GLU A 145 8.53 -21.42 -17.69
C GLU A 145 8.06 -21.91 -19.07
N LEU A 146 6.73 -22.08 -19.23
CA LEU A 146 6.15 -22.45 -20.51
C LEU A 146 6.28 -21.30 -21.52
N ALA A 147 6.11 -20.04 -21.08
CA ALA A 147 6.34 -18.89 -21.95
C ALA A 147 7.79 -18.81 -22.46
N GLU A 148 8.77 -19.12 -21.60
CA GLU A 148 10.19 -19.12 -21.97
C GLU A 148 10.50 -20.16 -23.07
N LEU A 149 9.89 -21.35 -23.00
CA LEU A 149 9.99 -22.38 -24.05
C LEU A 149 9.35 -21.98 -25.39
N GLU A 150 8.27 -21.20 -25.40
CA GLU A 150 7.68 -20.72 -26.66
C GLU A 150 8.47 -19.52 -27.23
N PHE A 151 9.10 -18.69 -26.39
CA PHE A 151 10.06 -17.68 -26.87
C PHE A 151 11.35 -18.28 -27.43
N GLU A 152 11.83 -19.40 -26.88
CA GLU A 152 12.97 -20.14 -27.42
C GLU A 152 12.69 -20.63 -28.85
N LYS A 153 11.53 -21.26 -29.09
CA LYS A 153 11.11 -21.67 -30.45
C LYS A 153 10.94 -20.49 -31.41
N ALA A 154 10.43 -19.34 -30.94
CA ALA A 154 10.35 -18.13 -31.75
C ALA A 154 11.75 -17.63 -32.15
N ALA A 155 12.74 -17.73 -31.25
CA ALA A 155 14.13 -17.39 -31.52
C ALA A 155 14.81 -18.41 -32.46
N ASP A 156 14.51 -19.69 -32.36
CA ASP A 156 15.03 -20.72 -33.26
C ASP A 156 14.52 -20.55 -34.70
N LEU A 157 13.24 -20.16 -34.87
CA LEU A 157 12.64 -19.87 -36.18
C LEU A 157 13.09 -18.52 -36.77
N SER A 158 13.49 -17.57 -35.93
CA SER A 158 13.91 -16.22 -36.34
C SER A 158 15.16 -15.73 -35.59
N PRO A 159 16.33 -16.42 -35.73
CA PRO A 159 17.53 -16.19 -34.90
C PRO A 159 18.26 -14.85 -35.17
N ASN A 160 17.81 -14.13 -36.20
CA ASN A 160 18.29 -12.81 -36.60
C ASN A 160 17.22 -11.72 -36.45
N SER A 161 16.08 -11.98 -35.80
CA SER A 161 15.08 -10.96 -35.46
C SER A 161 15.47 -10.25 -34.15
N PRO A 162 15.82 -8.95 -34.17
CA PRO A 162 16.01 -8.18 -32.95
C PRO A 162 14.73 -8.08 -32.11
N GLU A 163 13.55 -8.08 -32.76
CA GLU A 163 12.25 -7.95 -32.12
C GLU A 163 11.94 -9.14 -31.21
N VAL A 164 12.21 -10.37 -31.65
CA VAL A 164 12.03 -11.60 -30.84
C VAL A 164 12.83 -11.50 -29.53
N PHE A 165 14.11 -11.13 -29.63
CA PHE A 165 14.97 -11.00 -28.46
C PHE A 165 14.60 -9.79 -27.58
N SER A 166 14.14 -8.68 -28.17
CA SER A 166 13.67 -7.51 -27.42
C SER A 166 12.42 -7.84 -26.61
N ILE A 167 11.40 -8.45 -27.22
CA ILE A 167 10.15 -8.86 -26.54
C ILE A 167 10.43 -9.87 -25.43
N TRP A 168 11.27 -10.89 -25.70
CA TRP A 168 11.70 -11.85 -24.68
C TRP A 168 12.47 -11.18 -23.54
N GLY A 169 13.33 -10.20 -23.85
CA GLY A 169 14.01 -9.36 -22.87
C GLY A 169 13.06 -8.58 -21.96
N VAL A 170 12.01 -7.98 -22.53
CA VAL A 170 10.96 -7.26 -21.78
C VAL A 170 10.22 -8.21 -20.82
N VAL A 171 9.84 -9.40 -21.29
CA VAL A 171 9.16 -10.40 -20.45
C VAL A 171 10.05 -10.88 -19.31
N LEU A 172 11.32 -11.19 -19.57
CA LEU A 172 12.27 -11.59 -18.52
C LEU A 172 12.50 -10.46 -17.51
N ARG A 173 12.51 -9.19 -17.96
CA ARG A 173 12.61 -8.01 -17.08
C ARG A 173 11.38 -7.87 -16.17
N MET A 174 10.17 -8.18 -16.67
CA MET A 174 8.94 -8.18 -15.87
C MET A 174 8.93 -9.28 -14.80
N GLN A 175 9.62 -10.41 -15.05
CA GLN A 175 9.85 -11.49 -14.08
C GLN A 175 11.02 -11.22 -13.12
N GLU A 176 11.61 -10.01 -13.14
CA GLU A 176 12.84 -9.65 -12.41
C GLU A 176 14.07 -10.54 -12.74
N LYS A 177 14.02 -11.34 -13.82
CA LYS A 177 15.13 -12.18 -14.33
C LYS A 177 16.16 -11.32 -15.10
N PHE A 178 16.68 -10.26 -14.48
CA PHE A 178 17.50 -9.23 -15.13
C PHE A 178 18.71 -9.78 -15.90
N LYS A 179 19.45 -10.74 -15.34
CA LYS A 179 20.59 -11.38 -16.02
C LYS A 179 20.19 -12.08 -17.34
N GLY A 180 18.99 -12.64 -17.41
CA GLY A 180 18.42 -13.21 -18.63
C GLY A 180 17.97 -12.12 -19.60
N ALA A 181 17.18 -11.15 -19.12
CA ALA A 181 16.71 -10.01 -19.89
C ALA A 181 17.87 -9.25 -20.58
N ASN A 182 18.91 -8.93 -19.82
CA ASN A 182 20.09 -8.22 -20.29
C ASN A 182 20.88 -8.98 -21.36
N LYS A 183 20.85 -10.32 -21.37
CA LYS A 183 21.41 -11.11 -22.48
C LYS A 183 20.58 -11.02 -23.75
N ARG A 184 19.25 -11.02 -23.63
CA ARG A 184 18.34 -10.92 -24.79
C ARG A 184 18.35 -9.51 -25.38
N PHE A 185 18.38 -8.47 -24.54
CA PHE A 185 18.59 -7.10 -25.01
C PHE A 185 19.96 -6.88 -25.66
N ALA A 186 21.05 -7.45 -25.11
CA ALA A 186 22.35 -7.40 -25.77
C ALA A 186 22.30 -8.05 -27.17
N ARG A 187 21.63 -9.21 -27.31
CA ARG A 187 21.44 -9.86 -28.61
C ARG A 187 20.57 -9.06 -29.57
N ALA A 188 19.52 -8.41 -29.07
CA ALA A 188 18.69 -7.52 -29.88
C ALA A 188 19.49 -6.31 -30.38
N TYR A 189 20.34 -5.73 -29.53
CA TYR A 189 21.23 -4.61 -29.87
C TYR A 189 22.35 -5.00 -30.85
N GLU A 190 22.91 -6.22 -30.75
CA GLU A 190 23.84 -6.75 -31.77
C GLU A 190 23.22 -6.82 -33.18
N LEU A 191 21.91 -7.08 -33.25
CA LEU A 191 21.16 -7.23 -34.49
C LEU A 191 20.64 -5.89 -35.05
N ALA A 192 20.30 -4.95 -34.16
CA ALA A 192 19.83 -3.60 -34.50
C ALA A 192 20.43 -2.54 -33.54
N PRO A 193 21.69 -2.10 -33.77
CA PRO A 193 22.38 -1.16 -32.87
C PRO A 193 21.86 0.28 -32.93
N GLU A 194 21.12 0.64 -33.98
CA GLU A 194 20.55 1.98 -34.19
C GLU A 194 19.07 2.07 -33.76
N ASP A 195 18.47 0.99 -33.24
CA ASP A 195 17.11 0.98 -32.70
C ASP A 195 17.09 1.58 -31.29
N GLU A 196 16.48 2.76 -31.13
CA GLU A 196 16.51 3.46 -29.85
C GLU A 196 15.63 2.79 -28.79
N GLU A 197 14.60 2.04 -29.20
CA GLU A 197 13.67 1.38 -28.29
C GLU A 197 14.31 0.15 -27.63
N ILE A 198 15.12 -0.60 -28.37
CA ILE A 198 15.93 -1.71 -27.86
C ILE A 198 16.93 -1.18 -26.83
N VAL A 199 17.67 -0.12 -27.17
CA VAL A 199 18.65 0.50 -26.26
C VAL A 199 17.97 1.05 -25.00
N PHE A 200 16.83 1.71 -25.14
CA PHE A 200 16.04 2.23 -24.01
C PHE A 200 15.52 1.11 -23.11
N ASN A 201 14.93 0.05 -23.68
CA ASN A 201 14.42 -1.08 -22.91
C ASN A 201 15.54 -1.83 -22.17
N TRP A 202 16.74 -1.90 -22.77
CA TRP A 202 17.93 -2.40 -22.08
C TRP A 202 18.35 -1.49 -20.92
N GLY A 203 18.36 -0.16 -21.13
CA GLY A 203 18.63 0.83 -20.09
C GLY A 203 17.67 0.69 -18.91
N MET A 204 16.37 0.50 -19.18
CA MET A 204 15.38 0.19 -18.15
C MET A 204 15.72 -1.12 -17.42
N SER A 205 16.10 -2.18 -18.13
CA SER A 205 16.52 -3.45 -17.53
C SER A 205 17.68 -3.29 -16.55
N ARG A 206 18.72 -2.53 -16.92
CA ARG A 206 19.84 -2.19 -16.03
C ARG A 206 19.42 -1.32 -14.85
N LEU A 207 18.51 -0.39 -15.05
CA LEU A 207 17.98 0.45 -13.97
C LEU A 207 17.20 -0.37 -12.92
N PHE A 208 16.36 -1.31 -13.35
CA PHE A 208 15.62 -2.20 -12.43
C PHE A 208 16.55 -3.23 -11.75
N GLU A 209 17.62 -3.68 -12.43
CA GLU A 209 18.74 -4.44 -11.83
C GLU A 209 19.54 -3.62 -10.79
N LYS A 210 19.24 -2.32 -10.63
CA LYS A 210 19.98 -1.32 -9.82
C LYS A 210 21.41 -1.04 -10.31
N ASN A 211 21.75 -1.43 -11.54
CA ASN A 211 23.01 -1.10 -12.18
C ASN A 211 22.93 0.30 -12.82
N ALA A 212 23.03 1.33 -11.98
CA ALA A 212 22.86 2.73 -12.39
C ALA A 212 23.89 3.19 -13.42
N ASP A 213 25.12 2.70 -13.39
CA ASP A 213 26.18 3.09 -14.33
C ASP A 213 25.89 2.61 -15.76
N GLN A 214 25.50 1.34 -15.93
CA GLN A 214 25.11 0.84 -17.25
C GLN A 214 23.76 1.40 -17.72
N ALA A 215 22.84 1.73 -16.80
CA ALA A 215 21.62 2.44 -17.14
C ALA A 215 21.89 3.85 -17.69
N ILE A 216 22.82 4.61 -17.07
CA ILE A 216 23.23 5.94 -17.53
C ILE A 216 23.79 5.88 -18.95
N ASP A 217 24.75 4.97 -19.22
CA ASP A 217 25.34 4.78 -20.56
C ASP A 217 24.28 4.44 -21.62
N LEU A 218 23.36 3.52 -21.32
CA LEU A 218 22.30 3.12 -22.26
C LEU A 218 21.26 4.24 -22.50
N PHE A 219 20.86 4.99 -21.48
CA PHE A 219 19.96 6.13 -21.69
C PHE A 219 20.65 7.29 -22.40
N GLN A 220 21.95 7.50 -22.20
CA GLN A 220 22.74 8.46 -22.98
C GLN A 220 22.83 8.05 -24.47
N LYS A 221 22.99 6.75 -24.76
CA LYS A 221 22.92 6.21 -26.13
C LYS A 221 21.54 6.37 -26.75
N THR A 222 20.46 6.10 -25.99
CA THR A 222 19.08 6.37 -26.44
C THR A 222 18.90 7.84 -26.82
N LEU A 223 19.44 8.76 -26.02
CA LEU A 223 19.36 10.20 -26.27
C LEU A 223 20.30 10.69 -27.40
N ALA A 224 21.35 9.93 -27.74
CA ALA A 224 22.17 10.20 -28.92
C ALA A 224 21.43 9.81 -30.21
N LEU A 225 20.69 8.69 -30.20
CA LEU A 225 19.82 8.27 -31.30
C LEU A 225 18.57 9.18 -31.43
N ASN A 226 17.92 9.48 -30.30
CA ASN A 226 16.71 10.29 -30.25
C ASN A 226 16.78 11.35 -29.12
N PRO A 227 17.31 12.56 -29.42
CA PRO A 227 17.42 13.64 -28.43
C PRO A 227 16.09 14.17 -27.89
N LYS A 228 14.95 13.81 -28.49
CA LYS A 228 13.60 14.20 -28.05
C LYS A 228 12.89 13.09 -27.26
N HIS A 229 13.59 12.04 -26.87
CA HIS A 229 13.02 10.94 -26.09
C HIS A 229 12.84 11.36 -24.61
N TYR A 230 11.78 12.12 -24.29
CA TYR A 230 11.48 12.65 -22.93
C TYR A 230 11.52 11.55 -21.84
N LEU A 231 11.13 10.34 -22.21
CA LEU A 231 11.19 9.15 -21.39
C LEU A 231 12.62 8.76 -20.96
N ALA A 232 13.58 8.90 -21.88
CA ALA A 232 14.97 8.56 -21.63
C ALA A 232 15.63 9.61 -20.74
N HIS A 233 15.28 10.89 -20.92
CA HIS A 233 15.62 11.94 -19.94
C HIS A 233 15.08 11.61 -18.54
N ASN A 234 13.81 11.26 -18.39
CA ASN A 234 13.25 10.91 -17.08
C ASN A 234 13.95 9.70 -16.42
N TYR A 235 14.23 8.63 -17.17
CA TYR A 235 14.92 7.47 -16.59
C TYR A 235 16.43 7.69 -16.41
N LEU A 236 17.09 8.55 -17.20
CA LEU A 236 18.45 9.02 -16.97
C LEU A 236 18.52 9.84 -15.67
N GLY A 237 17.55 10.73 -15.44
CA GLY A 237 17.41 11.47 -14.18
C GLY A 237 17.30 10.53 -12.98
N LYS A 238 16.39 9.56 -13.04
CA LYS A 238 16.24 8.52 -12.01
C LYS A 238 17.51 7.70 -11.78
N SER A 239 18.30 7.45 -12.84
CA SER A 239 19.58 6.74 -12.75
C SER A 239 20.65 7.57 -12.03
N HIS A 240 20.70 8.89 -12.27
CA HIS A 240 21.53 9.81 -11.49
C HIS A 240 21.09 9.92 -10.02
N GLY A 241 19.77 9.87 -9.75
CA GLY A 241 19.21 9.84 -8.40
C GLY A 241 19.65 8.63 -7.57
N LEU A 242 19.74 7.44 -8.19
CA LEU A 242 20.33 6.25 -7.53
C LEU A 242 21.81 6.46 -7.12
N LYS A 243 22.55 7.31 -7.86
CA LYS A 243 23.92 7.72 -7.51
C LYS A 243 23.97 8.95 -6.60
N LYS A 244 22.82 9.41 -6.07
CA LYS A 244 22.66 10.64 -5.26
C LYS A 244 23.15 11.92 -5.97
N ASN A 245 23.23 11.91 -7.31
CA ASN A 245 23.62 13.09 -8.09
C ASN A 245 22.36 13.93 -8.41
N TYR A 246 21.82 14.57 -7.39
CA TYR A 246 20.58 15.35 -7.47
C TYR A 246 20.61 16.48 -8.52
N PRO A 247 21.72 17.22 -8.74
CA PRO A 247 21.78 18.22 -9.82
C PRO A 247 21.61 17.61 -11.22
N ALA A 248 22.22 16.45 -11.50
CA ALA A 248 22.05 15.76 -12.78
C ALA A 248 20.69 15.07 -12.91
N GLU A 249 20.09 14.64 -11.79
CA GLU A 249 18.72 14.14 -11.74
C GLU A 249 17.70 15.24 -12.09
N GLU A 250 17.76 16.38 -11.40
CA GLU A 250 16.91 17.55 -11.65
C GLU A 250 17.01 18.04 -13.10
N ALA A 251 18.22 18.26 -13.60
CA ALA A 251 18.43 18.76 -14.96
C ALA A 251 17.82 17.84 -16.05
N ASN A 252 17.74 16.54 -15.79
CA ASN A 252 17.11 15.58 -16.70
C ASN A 252 15.59 15.56 -16.58
N TYR A 253 15.00 15.72 -15.39
CA TYR A 253 13.55 15.90 -15.28
C TYR A 253 13.08 17.21 -15.92
N VAL A 254 13.87 18.29 -15.79
CA VAL A 254 13.60 19.56 -16.49
C VAL A 254 13.58 19.35 -18.01
N LYS A 255 14.60 18.70 -18.60
CA LYS A 255 14.61 18.37 -20.04
C LYS A 255 13.44 17.50 -20.49
N ALA A 256 13.01 16.55 -19.66
CA ALA A 256 11.81 15.75 -19.96
C ALA A 256 10.54 16.63 -20.04
N LEU A 257 10.42 17.66 -19.19
CA LEU A 257 9.31 18.61 -19.19
C LEU A 257 9.43 19.68 -20.29
N GLU A 258 10.64 20.08 -20.69
CA GLU A 258 10.88 20.94 -21.88
C GLU A 258 10.37 20.28 -23.17
N ILE A 259 10.43 18.94 -23.25
CA ILE A 259 9.93 18.17 -24.39
C ILE A 259 8.43 17.83 -24.24
N LYS A 260 7.98 17.49 -23.03
CA LYS A 260 6.59 17.13 -22.72
C LYS A 260 6.14 17.76 -21.41
N GLU A 261 5.57 18.97 -21.50
CA GLU A 261 5.14 19.77 -20.35
C GLU A 261 4.08 19.06 -19.49
N ASP A 262 3.14 18.35 -20.10
CA ASP A 262 2.04 17.64 -19.43
C ASP A 262 2.47 16.29 -18.80
N PHE A 263 3.77 16.05 -18.60
CA PHE A 263 4.27 14.77 -18.12
C PHE A 263 4.27 14.67 -16.58
N ALA A 264 3.13 14.26 -16.02
CA ALA A 264 2.85 14.17 -14.59
C ALA A 264 3.94 13.47 -13.75
N GLN A 265 4.52 12.37 -14.25
CA GLN A 265 5.55 11.61 -13.54
C GLN A 265 6.88 12.38 -13.41
N ALA A 266 7.28 13.19 -14.41
CA ALA A 266 8.47 14.03 -14.31
C ALA A 266 8.23 15.20 -13.35
N HIS A 267 7.04 15.80 -13.33
CA HIS A 267 6.67 16.77 -12.30
C HIS A 267 6.73 16.17 -10.89
N PHE A 268 6.16 14.98 -10.68
CA PHE A 268 6.26 14.30 -9.39
C PHE A 268 7.72 14.03 -8.98
N ASN A 269 8.55 13.54 -9.91
CA ASN A 269 9.97 13.28 -9.65
C ASN A 269 10.76 14.57 -9.36
N LEU A 270 10.45 15.67 -10.05
CA LEU A 270 11.08 16.97 -9.83
C LEU A 270 10.71 17.56 -8.45
N GLY A 271 9.47 17.35 -7.98
CA GLY A 271 9.06 17.66 -6.61
C GLY A 271 9.84 16.84 -5.55
N ILE A 272 10.13 15.57 -5.83
CA ILE A 272 10.93 14.70 -4.94
C ILE A 272 12.38 15.19 -4.86
N VAL A 273 13.07 15.40 -5.98
CA VAL A 273 14.50 15.77 -5.97
C VAL A 273 14.72 17.13 -5.30
N ARG A 274 13.86 18.12 -5.58
CA ARG A 274 13.91 19.44 -4.90
C ARG A 274 13.65 19.34 -3.41
N SER A 275 12.72 18.48 -2.98
CA SER A 275 12.50 18.20 -1.57
C SER A 275 13.74 17.56 -0.90
N LEU A 276 14.48 16.71 -1.60
CA LEU A 276 15.76 16.16 -1.11
C LEU A 276 16.87 17.21 -1.05
N GLN A 277 16.89 18.15 -2.00
CA GLN A 277 17.76 19.34 -2.00
C GLN A 277 17.33 20.40 -0.95
N LYS A 278 16.19 20.21 -0.27
CA LYS A 278 15.53 21.14 0.68
C LYS A 278 14.95 22.41 0.05
N ASP A 279 14.82 22.45 -1.27
CA ASP A 279 14.06 23.47 -1.98
C ASP A 279 12.56 23.12 -1.92
N PHE A 280 11.93 23.41 -0.79
CA PHE A 280 10.52 23.09 -0.58
C PHE A 280 9.58 24.02 -1.35
N GLU A 281 9.98 25.27 -1.57
CA GLU A 281 9.22 26.26 -2.35
C GLU A 281 9.19 25.89 -3.84
N GLY A 282 10.33 25.51 -4.42
CA GLY A 282 10.42 25.05 -5.80
C GLY A 282 9.90 23.62 -6.04
N ALA A 283 9.74 22.80 -5.00
CA ALA A 283 9.12 21.47 -5.09
C ALA A 283 7.59 21.51 -5.13
N ALA A 284 6.97 22.41 -4.35
CA ALA A 284 5.52 22.51 -4.21
C ALA A 284 4.72 22.64 -5.53
N PRO A 285 5.06 23.55 -6.47
CA PRO A 285 4.29 23.71 -7.71
C PRO A 285 4.34 22.44 -8.58
N HIS A 286 5.44 21.69 -8.56
CA HIS A 286 5.54 20.44 -9.33
C HIS A 286 4.72 19.30 -8.72
N PHE A 287 4.63 19.22 -7.39
CA PHE A 287 3.71 18.29 -6.74
C PHE A 287 2.25 18.61 -7.02
N GLN A 288 1.86 19.89 -6.98
CA GLN A 288 0.51 20.31 -7.34
C GLN A 288 0.21 19.97 -8.80
N ARG A 289 1.12 20.30 -9.72
CA ARG A 289 0.95 20.04 -11.15
C ARG A 289 0.85 18.55 -11.49
N ALA A 290 1.60 17.69 -10.79
CA ALA A 290 1.48 16.25 -10.94
C ALA A 290 0.08 15.74 -10.55
N ILE A 291 -0.52 16.26 -9.47
CA ILE A 291 -1.88 15.91 -9.02
C ILE A 291 -2.96 16.43 -9.99
N GLU A 292 -2.77 17.63 -10.55
CA GLU A 292 -3.67 18.21 -11.55
C GLU A 292 -3.73 17.38 -12.83
N LEU A 293 -2.59 16.86 -13.27
CA LEU A 293 -2.47 16.04 -14.48
C LEU A 293 -2.94 14.59 -14.25
N ASP A 294 -2.63 14.01 -13.08
CA ASP A 294 -3.05 12.65 -12.71
C ASP A 294 -3.23 12.53 -11.19
N LYS A 295 -4.46 12.22 -10.75
CA LYS A 295 -4.82 12.04 -9.34
C LYS A 295 -4.09 10.89 -8.67
N GLN A 296 -3.67 9.90 -9.45
CA GLN A 296 -2.27 9.46 -9.49
C GLN A 296 -1.38 9.82 -8.30
N PHE A 297 -0.89 11.06 -8.39
CA PHE A 297 0.18 11.58 -7.57
C PHE A 297 -0.32 12.23 -6.27
N GLU A 298 -1.61 12.11 -5.95
CA GLU A 298 -2.26 12.56 -4.71
C GLU A 298 -1.91 11.64 -3.51
N LYS A 299 -0.64 11.31 -3.39
CA LYS A 299 -0.10 10.39 -2.37
C LYS A 299 -0.11 11.08 -0.99
N PRO A 300 -0.32 10.35 0.11
CA PRO A 300 -0.47 10.96 1.44
C PRO A 300 0.68 11.89 1.85
N PHE A 301 1.93 11.58 1.48
CA PHE A 301 3.08 12.44 1.78
C PHE A 301 3.09 13.72 0.93
N VAL A 302 2.61 13.69 -0.32
CA VAL A 302 2.48 14.88 -1.18
C VAL A 302 1.42 15.81 -0.61
N LEU A 303 0.32 15.25 -0.11
CA LEU A 303 -0.71 16.03 0.57
C LEU A 303 -0.23 16.64 1.88
N GLN A 304 0.53 15.89 2.68
CA GLN A 304 1.17 16.41 3.89
C GLN A 304 2.15 17.53 3.57
N PHE A 305 2.96 17.37 2.52
CA PHE A 305 3.89 18.38 2.02
C PHE A 305 3.16 19.67 1.62
N LEU A 306 2.16 19.58 0.74
CA LEU A 306 1.39 20.75 0.28
C LEU A 306 0.58 21.41 1.41
N THR A 307 0.11 20.63 2.40
CA THR A 307 -0.55 21.17 3.61
C THR A 307 0.46 21.88 4.53
N ALA A 308 1.69 21.35 4.68
CA ALA A 308 2.74 21.98 5.47
C ALA A 308 3.23 23.30 4.83
N MET A 309 3.25 23.37 3.50
CA MET A 309 3.49 24.61 2.74
C MET A 309 2.29 25.59 2.75
N GLY A 310 1.18 25.25 3.43
CA GLY A 310 -0.03 26.09 3.50
C GLY A 310 -0.90 26.11 2.24
N LEU A 311 -0.54 25.34 1.21
CA LEU A 311 -1.16 25.36 -0.13
C LEU A 311 -2.42 24.50 -0.23
N LYS A 312 -2.64 23.54 0.68
CA LYS A 312 -3.88 22.76 0.78
C LYS A 312 -4.57 23.00 2.12
N LYS A 313 -5.76 23.63 2.11
CA LYS A 313 -6.57 23.84 3.32
C LYS A 313 -7.04 22.50 3.90
N LYS A 314 -7.02 22.38 5.24
CA LYS A 314 -7.71 21.28 5.94
C LYS A 314 -9.19 21.29 5.57
N GLY A 315 -9.78 20.11 5.39
CA GLY A 315 -11.09 19.94 4.78
C GLY A 315 -12.21 20.73 5.48
N ALA A 316 -12.87 21.58 4.71
CA ALA A 316 -14.22 22.05 4.98
C ALA A 316 -15.15 21.39 3.93
N GLY A 317 -16.36 21.01 4.35
CA GLY A 317 -17.37 20.49 3.44
C GLY A 317 -17.87 21.54 2.43
N PRO A 318 -18.68 21.15 1.44
CA PRO A 318 -19.14 22.06 0.40
C PRO A 318 -20.03 23.16 1.01
N GLN A 319 -19.53 24.40 0.98
CA GLN A 319 -20.36 25.60 1.14
C GLN A 319 -20.24 26.49 -0.09
N GLU A 320 -21.36 27.12 -0.40
CA GLU A 320 -21.68 27.68 -1.71
C GLU A 320 -20.77 28.84 -2.12
N ALA A 321 -20.49 28.91 -3.42
CA ALA A 321 -19.82 30.07 -4.00
C ALA A 321 -20.73 31.31 -3.93
N LYS A 322 -20.37 32.28 -3.10
CA LYS A 322 -20.81 33.68 -3.24
C LYS A 322 -19.62 34.58 -3.51
N LEU A 323 -19.34 34.72 -4.81
CA LEU A 323 -18.46 35.76 -5.35
C LEU A 323 -19.03 37.15 -5.06
N LYS A 324 -18.20 38.05 -4.52
CA LYS A 324 -18.04 39.44 -5.00
C LYS A 324 -16.76 40.06 -4.39
N PRO A 325 -16.17 41.09 -5.04
CA PRO A 325 -14.72 41.23 -5.09
C PRO A 325 -14.12 42.09 -3.98
N THR A 326 -12.87 41.79 -3.64
CA THR A 326 -11.97 42.70 -2.92
C THR A 326 -11.40 43.76 -3.86
N HIS A 327 -11.56 45.03 -3.48
CA HIS A 327 -10.71 46.10 -4.01
C HIS A 327 -9.29 45.98 -3.43
N GLN A 328 -8.34 46.58 -4.14
CA GLN A 328 -6.91 46.62 -3.80
C GLN A 328 -6.62 47.56 -2.61
N LYS A 329 -5.51 47.30 -1.90
CA LYS A 329 -4.53 48.29 -1.35
C LYS A 329 -5.05 49.36 -0.35
N ASP A 330 -4.44 49.69 0.78
CA ASP A 330 -3.03 49.75 1.19
C ASP A 330 -2.92 49.71 2.75
N GLU A 331 -1.69 49.55 3.26
CA GLU A 331 -1.26 49.85 4.65
C GLU A 331 -0.71 51.30 4.72
N PRO A 332 -0.31 51.88 5.88
CA PRO A 332 -0.46 51.43 7.29
C PRO A 332 -0.90 52.56 8.27
N GLU A 333 -0.87 52.27 9.58
CA GLU A 333 -0.32 53.10 10.70
C GLU A 333 -1.17 53.30 11.99
N GLN A 334 -0.40 53.47 13.08
CA GLN A 334 -0.73 53.96 14.45
C GLN A 334 -1.54 53.02 15.36
N GLN A 335 -0.95 52.42 16.41
CA GLN A 335 -0.41 52.99 17.68
C GLN A 335 -1.48 53.52 18.66
N HIS A 336 -1.71 52.75 19.73
CA HIS A 336 -1.66 53.12 21.16
C HIS A 336 -2.36 51.97 21.95
N ASP A 337 -1.76 51.18 22.84
CA ASP A 337 -0.91 51.42 24.03
C ASP A 337 -1.73 51.49 25.34
N LYS A 338 -1.35 50.64 26.32
CA LYS A 338 -1.82 50.49 27.73
C LYS A 338 -3.18 49.79 27.95
N ALA A 339 -3.33 48.77 28.82
CA ALA A 339 -2.96 48.64 30.25
C ALA A 339 -3.84 49.57 31.13
N GLU A 340 -4.44 49.17 32.26
CA GLU A 340 -4.11 48.16 33.28
C GLU A 340 -5.36 47.84 34.15
N GLU A 341 -5.36 46.72 34.91
CA GLU A 341 -6.03 46.53 36.23
C GLU A 341 -7.57 46.77 36.40
N ILE A 342 -8.29 46.26 37.42
CA ILE A 342 -8.02 45.32 38.53
C ILE A 342 -9.31 44.51 38.85
N ALA A 343 -9.18 43.41 39.59
CA ALA A 343 -10.30 42.56 40.03
C ALA A 343 -11.31 43.23 40.98
N LYS A 344 -12.58 42.78 40.94
CA LYS A 344 -13.21 42.07 42.09
C LYS A 344 -14.56 41.41 41.76
N GLN A 345 -14.94 40.50 42.66
CA GLN A 345 -16.13 39.65 42.60
C GLN A 345 -17.41 40.38 43.02
N SER A 346 -18.55 40.03 42.43
CA SER A 346 -19.79 39.77 43.17
C SER A 346 -20.76 38.90 42.36
N GLU A 347 -21.32 37.89 43.03
CA GLU A 347 -22.71 37.42 42.97
C GLU A 347 -23.61 38.05 41.87
N GLY A 348 -24.36 37.33 41.05
CA GLY A 348 -24.88 35.98 41.21
C GLY A 348 -26.40 36.00 40.96
N SER A 349 -26.83 35.55 39.77
CA SER A 349 -28.23 35.16 39.54
C SER A 349 -28.26 33.86 38.75
N GLY A 350 -29.08 32.91 39.21
CA GLY A 350 -29.07 31.55 38.70
C GLY A 350 -30.20 31.27 37.73
N HIS A 351 -29.89 30.51 36.68
CA HIS A 351 -30.86 29.62 36.05
C HIS A 351 -30.28 28.21 36.04
N SER A 352 -30.88 27.33 36.83
CA SER A 352 -30.64 25.89 36.75
C SER A 352 -31.41 25.30 35.59
N MET A 353 -30.73 24.53 34.74
CA MET A 353 -31.31 23.35 34.10
C MET A 353 -30.32 22.19 34.24
N GLU A 354 -30.86 21.00 34.45
CA GLU A 354 -30.12 19.76 34.68
C GLU A 354 -29.48 19.20 33.40
N GLY A 355 -28.43 18.38 33.54
CA GLY A 355 -27.79 17.75 32.37
C GLY A 355 -26.39 17.15 32.57
N SER A 356 -25.88 17.07 33.80
CA SER A 356 -24.67 16.30 34.18
C SER A 356 -23.46 16.40 33.24
N ASP A 357 -22.87 17.58 33.10
CA ASP A 357 -21.51 17.67 32.55
C ASP A 357 -20.51 17.11 33.56
N SER A 358 -20.11 15.86 33.33
CA SER A 358 -19.29 15.07 34.23
C SER A 358 -17.87 15.61 34.33
N LYS A 359 -17.64 16.46 35.35
CA LYS A 359 -16.31 16.94 35.73
C LYS A 359 -15.36 15.75 35.92
N ILE A 360 -14.17 15.85 35.33
CA ILE A 360 -13.11 14.85 35.46
C ILE A 360 -12.69 14.78 36.93
N VAL A 361 -12.91 13.63 37.56
CA VAL A 361 -12.70 13.36 39.00
C VAL A 361 -11.30 12.81 39.28
N LYS A 362 -10.72 12.06 38.33
CA LYS A 362 -9.33 11.59 38.33
C LYS A 362 -8.76 11.69 36.93
N PHE A 363 -7.44 11.67 36.80
CA PHE A 363 -6.75 11.74 35.51
C PHE A 363 -6.81 10.43 34.71
N VAL A 364 -7.14 9.29 35.36
CA VAL A 364 -7.21 7.95 34.76
C VAL A 364 -8.45 7.18 35.23
N THR A 365 -8.93 6.27 34.37
CA THR A 365 -10.09 5.39 34.50
C THR A 365 -9.67 3.95 34.14
N HIS A 366 -10.15 2.94 34.86
CA HIS A 366 -10.10 1.54 34.41
C HIS A 366 -11.39 1.20 33.66
N ILE A 367 -11.30 0.44 32.57
CA ILE A 367 -12.44 -0.07 31.82
C ILE A 367 -12.38 -1.59 31.85
N LYS A 368 -13.51 -2.25 32.09
CA LYS A 368 -13.66 -3.69 31.87
C LYS A 368 -14.98 -4.00 31.18
N GLY A 369 -15.10 -5.18 30.59
CA GLY A 369 -16.38 -5.61 30.04
C GLY A 369 -16.33 -7.02 29.49
N ARG A 370 -17.50 -7.51 29.09
CA ARG A 370 -17.66 -8.79 28.39
C ARG A 370 -18.30 -8.58 27.03
N VAL A 371 -17.91 -9.41 26.08
CA VAL A 371 -18.44 -9.41 24.72
C VAL A 371 -19.18 -10.72 24.44
N THR A 372 -20.38 -10.58 23.87
CA THR A 372 -21.15 -11.70 23.34
C THR A 372 -21.63 -11.42 21.92
N ILE A 373 -21.62 -12.45 21.08
CA ILE A 373 -22.21 -12.45 19.74
C ILE A 373 -23.38 -13.44 19.78
N ASN A 374 -24.59 -13.01 19.44
CA ASN A 374 -25.81 -13.83 19.51
C ASN A 374 -26.00 -14.53 20.87
N SER A 375 -25.70 -13.82 21.96
CA SER A 375 -25.70 -14.30 23.35
C SER A 375 -24.68 -15.42 23.67
N GLN A 376 -23.80 -15.79 22.76
CA GLN A 376 -22.68 -16.70 22.99
C GLN A 376 -21.42 -15.92 23.38
N LEU A 377 -20.57 -16.50 24.23
CA LEU A 377 -19.27 -15.92 24.58
C LEU A 377 -18.34 -15.94 23.37
N VAL A 378 -17.57 -14.87 23.16
CA VAL A 378 -16.53 -14.84 22.12
C VAL A 378 -15.24 -15.49 22.61
N ASP A 379 -14.49 -16.08 21.68
CA ASP A 379 -13.17 -16.64 21.96
C ASP A 379 -12.07 -15.56 22.04
N GLY A 380 -10.81 -15.99 22.18
CA GLY A 380 -9.66 -15.10 22.31
C GLY A 380 -9.25 -14.33 21.05
N ARG A 381 -10.03 -14.39 19.96
CA ARG A 381 -9.78 -13.64 18.71
C ARG A 381 -10.55 -12.31 18.66
N GLY A 382 -11.32 -11.99 19.69
CA GLY A 382 -12.01 -10.71 19.83
C GLY A 382 -11.03 -9.61 20.22
N ILE A 383 -11.20 -8.43 19.64
CA ILE A 383 -10.32 -7.29 19.81
C ILE A 383 -11.17 -6.08 20.13
N VAL A 384 -10.98 -5.50 21.31
CA VAL A 384 -11.53 -4.18 21.64
C VAL A 384 -10.46 -3.14 21.36
N ILE A 385 -10.81 -2.09 20.63
CA ILE A 385 -9.93 -0.98 20.23
C ILE A 385 -10.46 0.31 20.85
N LEU A 386 -9.56 1.16 21.34
CA LEU A 386 -9.89 2.41 22.00
C LEU A 386 -9.17 3.59 21.29
N GLU A 387 -9.86 4.27 20.38
CA GLU A 387 -9.33 5.43 19.65
C GLU A 387 -9.67 6.76 20.31
N THR A 388 -8.79 7.76 20.22
CA THR A 388 -9.16 9.16 20.53
C THR A 388 -9.82 9.81 19.32
N LYS A 389 -10.79 10.71 19.53
CA LYS A 389 -11.37 11.53 18.45
C LYS A 389 -10.32 12.35 17.65
N SER A 390 -9.13 12.57 18.24
CA SER A 390 -7.98 13.23 17.62
C SER A 390 -7.05 12.31 16.81
N LYS A 391 -7.32 11.00 16.75
CA LYS A 391 -6.51 9.97 16.06
C LYS A 391 -5.02 10.03 16.39
N LEU A 392 -4.68 9.84 17.67
CA LEU A 392 -3.29 9.77 18.13
C LEU A 392 -2.51 8.64 17.44
N LYS A 393 -1.57 9.00 16.56
CA LYS A 393 -0.33 8.23 16.44
C LYS A 393 0.43 8.34 17.76
N VAL A 394 0.71 7.23 18.42
CA VAL A 394 1.53 7.24 19.63
C VAL A 394 2.97 7.57 19.22
N PRO A 395 3.59 8.65 19.74
CA PRO A 395 4.97 8.98 19.43
C PRO A 395 5.90 7.85 19.88
N LYS A 396 6.85 7.43 19.03
CA LYS A 396 7.79 6.32 19.28
C LYS A 396 7.15 4.93 19.44
N GLN A 397 6.00 4.68 18.80
CA GLN A 397 5.41 3.34 18.71
C GLN A 397 6.36 2.39 17.95
N GLU A 398 6.80 1.31 18.61
CA GLU A 398 7.71 0.31 18.03
C GLU A 398 6.94 -0.76 17.25
N ALA A 399 7.40 -1.03 16.02
CA ALA A 399 6.86 -2.09 15.18
C ALA A 399 7.24 -3.47 15.75
N GLN A 400 6.28 -4.38 15.88
CA GLN A 400 6.54 -5.72 16.38
C GLN A 400 6.82 -6.68 15.20
N PRO A 401 7.86 -7.52 15.27
CA PRO A 401 8.03 -8.62 14.33
C PRO A 401 7.06 -9.75 14.68
N LEU A 402 6.31 -10.23 13.70
CA LEU A 402 5.52 -11.46 13.78
C LEU A 402 6.11 -12.49 12.82
N THR A 403 6.13 -13.76 13.21
CA THR A 403 6.38 -14.89 12.31
C THR A 403 5.17 -15.81 12.32
N VAL A 404 4.69 -16.16 11.12
CA VAL A 404 3.60 -17.10 10.86
C VAL A 404 4.17 -18.26 10.07
N PHE A 405 4.20 -19.44 10.67
CA PHE A 405 4.63 -20.68 10.03
C PHE A 405 3.48 -21.27 9.22
N GLN A 406 3.79 -21.95 8.12
CA GLN A 406 2.88 -22.83 7.39
C GLN A 406 3.30 -24.24 7.78
N ARG A 407 2.51 -24.88 8.64
CA ARG A 407 2.82 -26.19 9.22
C ARG A 407 1.53 -27.00 9.35
N GLU A 408 1.59 -28.26 8.98
CA GLU A 408 0.44 -29.17 8.94
C GLU A 408 -0.74 -28.59 8.13
N LEU A 409 -0.43 -27.89 7.03
CA LEU A 409 -1.38 -27.19 6.15
C LEU A 409 -2.20 -26.10 6.87
N ARG A 410 -1.65 -25.50 7.93
CA ARG A 410 -2.26 -24.44 8.75
C ARG A 410 -1.31 -23.26 8.96
N PHE A 411 -1.87 -22.12 9.35
CA PHE A 411 -1.07 -20.99 9.85
C PHE A 411 -0.86 -21.11 11.35
N GLU A 412 0.40 -21.03 11.78
CA GLU A 412 0.80 -21.03 13.20
C GLU A 412 1.61 -19.75 13.52
N PRO A 413 1.08 -18.81 14.33
CA PRO A 413 -0.24 -18.79 14.95
C PRO A 413 -1.38 -18.53 13.93
N SER A 414 -2.57 -19.07 14.21
CA SER A 414 -3.76 -18.91 13.36
C SER A 414 -4.50 -17.59 13.56
N HIS A 415 -4.26 -16.92 14.69
CA HIS A 415 -4.70 -15.57 14.99
C HIS A 415 -3.53 -14.75 15.57
N SER A 416 -3.43 -13.47 15.20
CA SER A 416 -2.47 -12.54 15.79
C SER A 416 -2.96 -11.10 15.68
N VAL A 417 -2.42 -10.25 16.56
CA VAL A 417 -2.65 -8.80 16.51
C VAL A 417 -1.30 -8.11 16.50
N VAL A 418 -1.13 -7.18 15.57
CA VAL A 418 0.10 -6.41 15.37
C VAL A 418 -0.25 -4.94 15.21
N MET A 419 0.70 -4.05 15.49
CA MET A 419 0.50 -2.61 15.29
C MET A 419 0.74 -2.19 13.85
N VAL A 420 0.09 -1.10 13.40
CA VAL A 420 0.46 -0.41 12.15
C VAL A 420 1.97 -0.18 12.08
N GLY A 421 2.57 -0.57 10.95
CA GLY A 421 4.01 -0.55 10.70
C GLY A 421 4.75 -1.84 11.05
N SER A 422 4.08 -2.84 11.62
CA SER A 422 4.67 -4.15 11.94
C SER A 422 5.00 -4.97 10.69
N THR A 423 6.02 -5.82 10.80
CA THR A 423 6.45 -6.73 9.72
C THR A 423 6.05 -8.16 10.09
N VAL A 424 5.34 -8.82 9.17
CA VAL A 424 4.94 -10.22 9.29
C VAL A 424 5.80 -11.06 8.35
N THR A 425 6.52 -12.03 8.92
CA THR A 425 7.27 -13.05 8.20
C THR A 425 6.42 -14.30 8.05
N PHE A 426 6.27 -14.80 6.84
CA PHE A 426 5.69 -16.10 6.55
C PHE A 426 6.82 -17.08 6.26
N VAL A 427 6.83 -18.25 6.92
CA VAL A 427 7.82 -19.32 6.72
C VAL A 427 7.11 -20.61 6.38
N ASN A 428 7.47 -21.25 5.27
CA ASN A 428 6.90 -22.53 4.90
C ASN A 428 7.69 -23.70 5.51
N ASP A 429 7.12 -24.37 6.51
CA ASP A 429 7.69 -25.59 7.11
C ASP A 429 7.10 -26.88 6.49
N ASP A 430 5.99 -26.76 5.74
CA ASP A 430 5.39 -27.88 5.01
C ASP A 430 6.25 -28.28 3.80
N ARG A 431 6.02 -29.50 3.29
CA ARG A 431 6.68 -29.98 2.06
C ARG A 431 6.00 -29.41 0.81
N GLU A 432 4.72 -29.10 0.95
CA GLU A 432 3.83 -28.58 -0.06
C GLU A 432 4.19 -27.12 -0.42
N VAL A 433 4.03 -26.77 -1.70
CA VAL A 433 4.18 -25.38 -2.14
C VAL A 433 2.90 -24.62 -1.79
N HIS A 434 2.99 -23.63 -0.91
CA HIS A 434 1.85 -22.77 -0.57
C HIS A 434 1.86 -21.47 -1.38
N ASN A 435 0.72 -20.79 -1.49
CA ASN A 435 0.67 -19.40 -1.91
C ASN A 435 -0.32 -18.66 -1.03
N ILE A 436 0.20 -17.75 -0.20
CA ILE A 436 -0.54 -17.03 0.83
C ILE A 436 -0.98 -15.67 0.30
N TYR A 437 -2.23 -15.33 0.52
CA TYR A 437 -2.79 -14.05 0.11
C TYR A 437 -3.84 -13.53 1.10
N SER A 438 -4.13 -12.24 1.00
CA SER A 438 -5.21 -11.54 1.70
C SER A 438 -5.99 -10.69 0.70
N LYS A 439 -7.32 -10.61 0.89
CA LYS A 439 -8.23 -9.73 0.13
C LYS A 439 -8.83 -8.61 0.98
N SER A 440 -8.43 -8.51 2.24
CA SER A 440 -8.97 -7.53 3.19
C SER A 440 -8.69 -6.09 2.76
N LEU A 441 -9.72 -5.24 2.86
CA LEU A 441 -9.68 -3.83 2.49
C LEU A 441 -8.47 -3.13 3.11
N GLY A 442 -7.68 -2.47 2.27
CA GLY A 442 -6.46 -1.77 2.68
C GLY A 442 -5.26 -2.66 3.08
N ASN A 443 -5.45 -3.97 3.22
CA ASN A 443 -4.41 -4.96 3.59
C ASN A 443 -4.38 -6.16 2.60
N GLN A 444 -4.54 -5.86 1.30
CA GLN A 444 -4.48 -6.85 0.22
C GLN A 444 -3.04 -7.19 -0.16
N PHE A 445 -2.72 -8.48 -0.29
CA PHE A 445 -1.42 -8.94 -0.79
C PHE A 445 -1.50 -10.37 -1.33
N ASN A 446 -0.46 -10.79 -2.04
CA ASN A 446 -0.23 -12.17 -2.48
C ASN A 446 1.29 -12.39 -2.43
N LEU A 447 1.75 -13.46 -1.77
CA LEU A 447 3.19 -13.74 -1.57
C LEU A 447 3.83 -14.55 -2.70
N GLY A 448 3.02 -15.02 -3.65
CA GLY A 448 3.43 -15.96 -4.68
C GLY A 448 3.65 -17.37 -4.13
N ALA A 449 4.16 -18.26 -4.97
CA ALA A 449 4.52 -19.62 -4.57
C ALA A 449 5.70 -19.62 -3.58
N MET A 450 5.51 -20.31 -2.46
CA MET A 450 6.48 -20.52 -1.39
C MET A 450 6.77 -22.01 -1.29
N ALA A 451 7.94 -22.44 -1.77
CA ALA A 451 8.41 -23.82 -1.60
C ALA A 451 8.77 -24.12 -0.13
N ALA A 452 8.97 -25.40 0.20
CA ALA A 452 9.42 -25.83 1.52
C ALA A 452 10.69 -25.07 1.95
N GLY A 453 10.73 -24.59 3.19
CA GLY A 453 11.79 -23.75 3.75
C GLY A 453 11.81 -22.30 3.26
N ALA A 454 10.95 -21.89 2.32
CA ALA A 454 10.93 -20.52 1.82
C ALA A 454 10.31 -19.55 2.84
N SER A 455 10.91 -18.37 2.98
CA SER A 455 10.33 -17.27 3.75
C SER A 455 9.99 -16.05 2.88
N ARG A 456 8.97 -15.31 3.30
CA ARG A 456 8.50 -14.05 2.70
C ARG A 456 8.13 -13.06 3.81
N GLN A 457 8.31 -11.77 3.59
CA GLN A 457 7.93 -10.74 4.56
C GLN A 457 7.03 -9.69 3.93
N ILE A 458 6.05 -9.20 4.68
CA ILE A 458 5.24 -8.03 4.35
C ILE A 458 5.23 -7.05 5.52
N LYS A 459 5.00 -5.78 5.22
CA LYS A 459 4.77 -4.74 6.22
C LYS A 459 3.31 -4.33 6.18
N LEU A 460 2.67 -4.25 7.34
CA LEU A 460 1.24 -3.94 7.48
C LEU A 460 1.08 -2.50 7.96
N ASP A 461 0.92 -1.58 7.00
CA ASP A 461 0.85 -0.13 7.24
C ASP A 461 -0.57 0.43 7.35
N THR A 462 -1.61 -0.38 7.09
CA THR A 462 -3.02 0.02 7.17
C THR A 462 -3.68 -0.66 8.37
N PRO A 463 -4.40 0.06 9.26
CA PRO A 463 -5.17 -0.58 10.32
C PRO A 463 -6.35 -1.37 9.76
N GLY A 464 -6.81 -2.37 10.52
CA GLY A 464 -7.91 -3.26 10.16
C GLY A 464 -7.51 -4.74 10.05
N PRO A 465 -8.47 -5.62 9.72
CA PRO A 465 -8.24 -7.05 9.62
C PRO A 465 -7.46 -7.44 8.35
N VAL A 466 -6.87 -8.63 8.41
CA VAL A 466 -6.10 -9.28 7.35
C VAL A 466 -6.42 -10.77 7.39
N ILE A 467 -7.27 -11.21 6.47
CA ILE A 467 -7.71 -12.61 6.38
C ILE A 467 -6.75 -13.39 5.48
N LEU A 468 -5.85 -14.14 6.11
CA LEU A 468 -4.87 -15.01 5.46
C LEU A 468 -5.57 -16.22 4.85
N ARG A 469 -5.23 -16.54 3.60
CA ARG A 469 -5.74 -17.72 2.86
C ARG A 469 -4.63 -18.35 2.04
N CYS A 470 -4.71 -19.66 1.80
CA CYS A 470 -3.87 -20.34 0.80
C CYS A 470 -4.65 -20.61 -0.50
N ASN A 471 -4.00 -20.46 -1.65
CA ASN A 471 -4.62 -20.77 -2.95
C ASN A 471 -4.80 -22.29 -3.21
N LEU A 472 -3.97 -23.14 -2.62
CA LEU A 472 -4.05 -24.60 -2.79
C LEU A 472 -4.99 -25.26 -1.76
N HIS A 473 -4.93 -24.81 -0.50
CA HIS A 473 -5.62 -25.43 0.63
C HIS A 473 -6.74 -24.53 1.13
N LYS A 474 -8.00 -24.88 0.81
CA LYS A 474 -9.18 -24.05 1.10
C LYS A 474 -9.41 -23.80 2.59
N ASP A 475 -9.07 -24.78 3.42
CA ASP A 475 -9.26 -24.74 4.87
C ASP A 475 -8.09 -24.08 5.61
N MET A 476 -6.99 -23.78 4.89
CA MET A 476 -5.83 -23.07 5.42
C MET A 476 -6.14 -21.56 5.49
N MET A 477 -6.80 -21.18 6.58
CA MET A 477 -7.19 -19.81 6.88
C MET A 477 -6.60 -19.33 8.20
N GLY A 478 -6.31 -18.04 8.28
CA GLY A 478 -5.73 -17.39 9.45
C GLY A 478 -6.09 -15.91 9.49
N THR A 479 -5.80 -15.25 10.61
CA THR A 479 -6.16 -13.84 10.80
C THR A 479 -5.03 -13.08 11.45
N VAL A 480 -4.68 -11.93 10.87
CA VAL A 480 -3.88 -10.90 11.53
C VAL A 480 -4.74 -9.66 11.62
N PHE A 481 -4.81 -9.00 12.78
CA PHE A 481 -5.45 -7.70 12.89
C PHE A 481 -4.40 -6.63 13.11
N VAL A 482 -4.48 -5.54 12.35
CA VAL A 482 -3.56 -4.41 12.42
C VAL A 482 -4.21 -3.31 13.25
N VAL A 483 -3.78 -3.13 14.49
CA VAL A 483 -4.31 -2.06 15.35
C VAL A 483 -3.64 -0.72 15.01
N PRO A 484 -4.40 0.40 14.98
CA PRO A 484 -3.87 1.71 14.61
C PRO A 484 -2.85 2.25 15.61
N ASN A 485 -2.95 1.85 16.87
CA ASN A 485 -2.08 2.26 17.97
C ASN A 485 -2.08 1.18 19.08
N GLY A 486 -1.36 1.42 20.18
CA GLY A 486 -1.25 0.48 21.31
C GLY A 486 -2.46 0.43 22.26
N TYR A 487 -3.56 1.13 21.99
CA TYR A 487 -4.77 1.10 22.84
C TYR A 487 -5.76 0.04 22.33
N TYR A 488 -5.43 -1.23 22.58
CA TYR A 488 -6.32 -2.36 22.32
C TYR A 488 -6.22 -3.42 23.43
N ALA A 489 -7.25 -4.26 23.53
CA ALA A 489 -7.28 -5.43 24.39
C ALA A 489 -7.85 -6.62 23.60
N GLN A 490 -7.23 -7.80 23.75
CA GLN A 490 -7.84 -9.06 23.28
C GLN A 490 -8.81 -9.59 24.34
N THR A 491 -9.87 -10.27 23.90
CA THR A 491 -10.74 -11.02 24.80
C THR A 491 -10.04 -12.27 25.34
N ASN A 492 -10.43 -12.72 26.55
CA ASN A 492 -10.07 -14.04 27.05
C ASN A 492 -11.02 -15.13 26.49
N ALA A 493 -10.84 -16.39 26.89
CA ALA A 493 -11.72 -17.51 26.48
C ALA A 493 -13.17 -17.42 27.01
N HIS A 494 -13.49 -16.40 27.82
CA HIS A 494 -14.82 -16.10 28.34
C HIS A 494 -15.39 -14.79 27.77
N GLY A 495 -14.76 -14.23 26.73
CA GLY A 495 -15.18 -13.00 26.06
C GLY A 495 -14.90 -11.73 26.86
N GLU A 496 -14.07 -11.77 27.90
CA GLU A 496 -13.82 -10.64 28.80
C GLU A 496 -12.57 -9.85 28.39
N TYR A 497 -12.60 -8.54 28.58
CA TYR A 497 -11.49 -7.62 28.28
C TYR A 497 -11.35 -6.55 29.38
N GLN A 498 -10.15 -5.96 29.47
CA GLN A 498 -9.88 -4.82 30.36
C GLN A 498 -8.88 -3.83 29.76
N PHE A 499 -8.97 -2.58 30.19
CA PHE A 499 -7.99 -1.52 29.98
C PHE A 499 -7.70 -0.84 31.32
N ASP A 500 -6.44 -0.85 31.73
CA ASP A 500 -6.01 -0.26 33.00
C ASP A 500 -5.41 1.14 32.81
N ASN A 501 -5.67 2.04 33.75
CA ASN A 501 -5.11 3.41 33.78
C ASN A 501 -5.30 4.25 32.49
N VAL A 502 -6.44 4.12 31.81
CA VAL A 502 -6.77 4.91 30.62
C VAL A 502 -7.00 6.37 31.00
N LYS A 503 -6.32 7.31 30.33
CA LYS A 503 -6.49 8.75 30.58
C LYS A 503 -7.96 9.17 30.48
N SER A 504 -8.46 9.96 31.41
CA SER A 504 -9.86 10.41 31.43
C SER A 504 -10.12 11.52 30.40
N GLN A 505 -10.70 11.14 29.26
CA GLN A 505 -11.11 12.02 28.15
C GLN A 505 -12.13 11.28 27.24
N GLU A 506 -12.47 11.85 26.08
CA GLU A 506 -13.36 11.20 25.10
C GLU A 506 -12.64 10.22 24.17
N TYR A 507 -13.26 9.05 23.97
CA TYR A 507 -12.79 7.99 23.10
C TYR A 507 -13.92 7.42 22.23
N ILE A 508 -13.51 6.72 21.18
CA ILE A 508 -14.32 5.81 20.39
C ILE A 508 -13.86 4.40 20.77
N LEU A 509 -14.79 3.54 21.18
CA LEU A 509 -14.57 2.15 21.54
C LEU A 509 -15.22 1.27 20.47
N GLU A 510 -14.41 0.42 19.85
CA GLU A 510 -14.81 -0.51 18.78
C GLU A 510 -14.54 -1.95 19.24
N PHE A 511 -15.36 -2.90 18.81
CA PHE A 511 -15.07 -4.33 18.94
C PHE A 511 -15.09 -5.02 17.58
N TRP A 512 -14.02 -5.74 17.28
CA TRP A 512 -13.90 -6.58 16.11
C TRP A 512 -13.69 -8.05 16.50
N HIS A 513 -14.23 -8.97 15.69
CA HIS A 513 -13.98 -10.41 15.77
C HIS A 513 -14.06 -11.00 14.35
N PRO A 514 -13.29 -12.06 13.99
CA PRO A 514 -13.30 -12.64 12.65
C PRO A 514 -14.69 -13.05 12.14
N GLN A 515 -15.61 -13.37 13.05
CA GLN A 515 -16.97 -13.82 12.74
C GLN A 515 -17.94 -12.65 12.49
N LEU A 516 -17.59 -11.39 12.74
CA LEU A 516 -18.51 -10.27 12.53
C LEU A 516 -18.48 -9.76 11.09
N TYR A 517 -19.64 -9.41 10.56
CA TYR A 517 -19.74 -8.64 9.32
C TYR A 517 -19.24 -7.19 9.53
N PRO A 518 -18.74 -6.52 8.48
CA PRO A 518 -18.36 -5.10 8.53
C PRO A 518 -19.40 -4.23 9.24
N GLU A 519 -20.65 -4.36 8.82
CA GLU A 519 -21.76 -3.57 9.34
C GLU A 519 -22.06 -3.84 10.82
N ASP A 520 -21.82 -5.07 11.30
CA ASP A 520 -22.09 -5.43 12.70
C ASP A 520 -21.04 -4.79 13.62
N VAL A 521 -19.80 -4.63 13.15
CA VAL A 521 -18.77 -3.84 13.83
C VAL A 521 -19.17 -2.38 13.87
N GLU A 522 -19.49 -1.78 12.72
CA GLU A 522 -19.88 -0.36 12.59
C GLU A 522 -21.09 0.01 13.47
N LYS A 523 -22.15 -0.81 13.45
CA LYS A 523 -23.38 -0.61 14.26
C LYS A 523 -23.12 -0.66 15.77
N ASN A 524 -22.01 -1.24 16.22
CA ASN A 524 -21.69 -1.42 17.63
C ASN A 524 -20.54 -0.52 18.14
N ILE A 525 -20.03 0.40 17.32
CA ILE A 525 -19.07 1.42 17.75
C ILE A 525 -19.71 2.35 18.81
N LYS A 526 -18.98 2.63 19.89
CA LYS A 526 -19.45 3.46 21.01
C LYS A 526 -18.58 4.69 21.23
N SER A 527 -19.18 5.87 21.31
CA SER A 527 -18.48 7.06 21.85
C SER A 527 -18.59 7.06 23.37
N ILE A 528 -17.47 7.14 24.08
CA ILE A 528 -17.41 7.10 25.55
C ILE A 528 -16.64 8.31 26.11
N LYS A 529 -17.08 8.85 27.25
CA LYS A 529 -16.46 9.99 27.95
C LYS A 529 -15.96 9.51 29.31
N LEU A 530 -14.65 9.25 29.42
CA LEU A 530 -14.03 8.73 30.64
C LEU A 530 -13.77 9.88 31.63
N THR A 531 -14.14 9.68 32.90
CA THR A 531 -14.24 10.77 33.90
C THR A 531 -13.40 10.55 35.16
N GLY A 532 -12.64 9.47 35.24
CA GLY A 532 -11.84 9.11 36.42
C GLY A 532 -12.55 8.20 37.42
N LYS A 533 -13.77 7.76 37.08
CA LYS A 533 -14.43 6.58 37.67
C LYS A 533 -14.12 5.37 36.79
N ASP A 534 -14.13 4.19 37.39
CA ASP A 534 -13.95 2.94 36.66
C ASP A 534 -15.27 2.52 36.00
N GLU A 535 -15.22 2.07 34.75
CA GLU A 535 -16.37 1.83 33.88
C GLU A 535 -16.52 0.35 33.53
N ILE A 536 -17.78 -0.12 33.38
CA ILE A 536 -18.09 -1.47 32.89
C ILE A 536 -18.86 -1.33 31.57
N ILE A 537 -18.30 -1.83 30.47
CA ILE A 537 -18.80 -1.60 29.11
C ILE A 537 -18.93 -2.92 28.34
N ASP A 538 -20.11 -3.55 28.40
CA ASP A 538 -20.36 -4.81 27.70
C ASP A 538 -20.76 -4.61 26.23
N PHE A 539 -20.32 -5.51 25.35
CA PHE A 539 -20.79 -5.60 23.97
C PHE A 539 -21.75 -6.79 23.84
N LYS A 540 -22.98 -6.52 23.38
CA LYS A 540 -24.02 -7.53 23.15
C LYS A 540 -24.45 -7.43 21.69
N ILE A 541 -23.73 -8.13 20.82
CA ILE A 541 -23.81 -7.95 19.37
C ILE A 541 -24.78 -8.99 18.81
N ALA A 542 -25.82 -8.53 18.12
CA ALA A 542 -26.62 -9.38 17.24
C ALA A 542 -25.96 -9.39 15.85
N SER A 543 -25.79 -10.57 15.26
CA SER A 543 -25.14 -10.76 13.97
C SER A 543 -25.82 -11.89 13.19
N ALA A 544 -25.90 -11.77 11.87
CA ALA A 544 -26.37 -12.86 11.01
C ALA A 544 -25.32 -13.98 10.82
N SER A 545 -24.10 -13.79 11.31
CA SER A 545 -22.98 -14.72 11.18
C SER A 545 -23.18 -16.03 11.95
N LYS A 546 -22.59 -17.11 11.45
CA LYS A 546 -22.57 -18.41 12.15
C LYS A 546 -21.26 -18.63 12.91
N PRO A 547 -21.29 -19.39 14.02
CA PRO A 547 -20.08 -19.78 14.73
C PRO A 547 -19.02 -20.39 13.81
N GLY A 548 -17.82 -19.81 13.83
CA GLY A 548 -16.68 -20.26 13.02
C GLY A 548 -16.59 -19.71 11.60
N GLU A 549 -17.57 -18.94 11.12
CA GLU A 549 -17.42 -18.16 9.88
C GLU A 549 -16.30 -17.11 10.04
N ILE A 550 -15.61 -16.81 8.93
CA ILE A 550 -14.59 -15.75 8.86
C ILE A 550 -15.01 -14.81 7.74
N HIS A 551 -15.40 -13.60 8.11
CA HIS A 551 -15.78 -12.55 7.17
C HIS A 551 -14.59 -11.63 6.87
N ASP A 552 -14.66 -10.99 5.72
CA ASP A 552 -13.61 -10.12 5.20
C ASP A 552 -14.20 -8.74 4.94
N LEU A 553 -13.45 -7.67 5.25
CA LEU A 553 -13.85 -6.33 4.81
C LEU A 553 -13.53 -6.22 3.32
N VAL A 554 -14.55 -6.13 2.47
CA VAL A 554 -14.39 -5.99 1.01
C VAL A 554 -15.32 -4.90 0.52
N ASP A 555 -14.83 -4.06 -0.40
CA ASP A 555 -15.65 -2.99 -1.00
C ASP A 555 -16.89 -3.54 -1.72
N ALA A 556 -17.98 -2.80 -1.67
CA ALA A 556 -19.14 -3.06 -2.51
C ALA A 556 -18.75 -2.90 -3.99
N THR A 557 -18.98 -3.94 -4.80
CA THR A 557 -18.63 -3.92 -6.23
C THR A 557 -19.58 -3.00 -6.99
N ASP A 558 -19.07 -1.89 -7.53
CA ASP A 558 -19.81 -1.04 -8.47
C ASP A 558 -19.98 -1.74 -9.82
N TYR A 559 -21.09 -2.46 -9.95
CA TYR A 559 -21.42 -3.18 -11.18
C TYR A 559 -21.79 -2.26 -12.35
N ASN A 560 -22.16 -0.99 -12.15
CA ASN A 560 -22.38 -0.07 -13.27
C ASN A 560 -21.06 0.22 -13.96
N ARG A 561 -20.00 0.52 -13.19
CA ARG A 561 -18.65 0.72 -13.71
C ARG A 561 -18.07 -0.53 -14.38
N VAL A 562 -18.44 -1.73 -13.92
CA VAL A 562 -18.11 -2.99 -14.63
C VAL A 562 -18.78 -3.00 -16.01
N VAL A 563 -20.06 -2.65 -16.12
CA VAL A 563 -20.78 -2.60 -17.40
C VAL A 563 -20.26 -1.50 -18.32
N ASP A 564 -19.92 -0.32 -17.80
CA ASP A 564 -19.26 0.75 -18.57
C ASP A 564 -17.94 0.27 -19.19
N SER A 565 -17.18 -0.54 -18.45
CA SER A 565 -15.91 -1.11 -18.92
C SER A 565 -16.11 -2.19 -19.99
N ILE A 566 -17.16 -3.02 -19.86
CA ILE A 566 -17.56 -4.00 -20.88
C ILE A 566 -18.00 -3.28 -22.16
N GLU A 567 -18.87 -2.27 -22.03
CA GLU A 567 -19.36 -1.45 -23.15
C GLU A 567 -18.19 -0.83 -23.94
N LYS A 568 -17.26 -0.18 -23.24
CA LYS A 568 -16.08 0.43 -23.84
C LYS A 568 -15.25 -0.57 -24.65
N GLU A 569 -14.94 -1.73 -24.11
CA GLU A 569 -14.10 -2.72 -24.82
C GLU A 569 -14.84 -3.36 -26.00
N ILE A 570 -16.16 -3.63 -25.90
CA ILE A 570 -16.93 -4.22 -27.00
C ILE A 570 -17.02 -3.24 -28.19
N PHE A 571 -17.38 -1.97 -27.96
CA PHE A 571 -17.47 -1.00 -29.06
C PHE A 571 -16.09 -0.68 -29.66
N GLN A 572 -15.07 -0.55 -28.82
CA GLN A 572 -13.70 -0.35 -29.30
C GLN A 572 -13.17 -1.55 -30.10
N ALA A 573 -13.58 -2.77 -29.75
CA ALA A 573 -13.27 -3.97 -30.54
C ALA A 573 -13.90 -3.91 -31.94
N ILE A 574 -15.15 -3.47 -32.05
CA ILE A 574 -15.87 -3.41 -33.32
C ILE A 574 -15.29 -2.31 -34.21
N GLU A 575 -14.94 -1.15 -33.65
CA GLU A 575 -14.26 -0.07 -34.38
C GLU A 575 -12.85 -0.49 -34.82
N ASP A 576 -12.09 -1.16 -33.96
CA ASP A 576 -10.77 -1.69 -34.33
C ASP A 576 -10.89 -2.75 -35.44
N TRP A 577 -11.95 -3.57 -35.43
CA TRP A 577 -12.23 -4.59 -36.44
C TRP A 577 -12.64 -4.00 -37.79
N SER A 578 -13.49 -2.97 -37.83
CA SER A 578 -13.88 -2.34 -39.11
C SER A 578 -12.74 -1.57 -39.76
N LYS A 579 -11.76 -1.11 -38.96
CA LYS A 579 -10.46 -0.61 -39.42
C LYS A 579 -9.48 -1.71 -39.87
N GLY A 580 -9.92 -2.96 -39.99
CA GLY A 580 -9.14 -4.09 -40.50
C GLY A 580 -8.14 -4.72 -39.52
N LYS A 581 -8.13 -4.32 -38.23
CA LYS A 581 -7.20 -4.89 -37.24
C LYS A 581 -7.60 -6.33 -36.91
N LYS A 582 -6.68 -7.29 -37.08
CA LYS A 582 -6.99 -8.73 -36.93
C LYS A 582 -6.93 -9.23 -35.48
N PHE A 583 -6.06 -8.67 -34.63
CA PHE A 583 -5.75 -9.18 -33.28
C PHE A 583 -6.39 -8.36 -32.16
N ILE A 584 -6.18 -7.03 -32.18
CA ILE A 584 -6.65 -6.09 -31.13
C ILE A 584 -8.14 -6.27 -30.79
N PRO A 585 -9.08 -6.36 -31.76
CA PRO A 585 -10.50 -6.62 -31.47
C PRO A 585 -10.77 -7.90 -30.68
N ARG A 586 -10.01 -8.98 -30.94
CA ARG A 586 -10.21 -10.28 -30.29
C ARG A 586 -9.84 -10.20 -28.82
N ASN A 587 -8.74 -9.51 -28.51
CA ASN A 587 -8.26 -9.33 -27.15
C ASN A 587 -9.18 -8.41 -26.34
N ARG A 588 -9.72 -7.33 -26.95
CA ARG A 588 -10.72 -6.48 -26.31
C ARG A 588 -11.99 -7.24 -25.94
N MET A 589 -12.52 -8.03 -26.87
CA MET A 589 -13.66 -8.91 -26.58
C MET A 589 -13.34 -9.96 -25.51
N LEU A 590 -12.14 -10.53 -25.53
CA LEU A 590 -11.72 -11.49 -24.50
C LEU A 590 -11.63 -10.82 -23.12
N LYS A 591 -11.05 -9.61 -23.03
CA LYS A 591 -10.96 -8.80 -21.81
C LYS A 591 -12.34 -8.38 -21.27
N ALA A 592 -13.28 -8.05 -22.14
CA ALA A 592 -14.68 -7.79 -21.75
C ALA A 592 -15.30 -9.00 -21.04
N ILE A 593 -15.04 -10.21 -21.52
CA ILE A 593 -15.57 -11.46 -20.97
C ILE A 593 -14.81 -11.88 -19.70
N THR A 594 -13.49 -12.03 -19.76
CA THR A 594 -12.70 -12.68 -18.71
C THR A 594 -12.33 -11.75 -17.56
N HIS A 595 -11.92 -10.52 -17.86
CA HIS A 595 -11.50 -9.57 -16.82
C HIS A 595 -12.69 -8.82 -16.23
N TYR A 596 -13.54 -8.21 -17.07
CA TYR A 596 -14.64 -7.39 -16.56
C TYR A 596 -15.88 -8.22 -16.17
N TYR A 597 -16.41 -9.05 -17.07
CA TYR A 597 -17.65 -9.78 -16.78
C TYR A 597 -17.45 -10.90 -15.73
N ASP A 598 -16.44 -11.75 -15.89
CA ASP A 598 -16.13 -12.83 -14.93
C ASP A 598 -15.26 -12.33 -13.76
N GLY A 599 -14.08 -11.79 -14.05
CA GLY A 599 -13.06 -11.44 -13.06
C GLY A 599 -13.43 -10.34 -12.05
N GLN A 600 -14.37 -9.44 -12.37
CA GLN A 600 -14.93 -8.46 -11.42
C GLN A 600 -16.27 -8.92 -10.82
N GLY A 601 -16.59 -10.20 -10.90
CA GLY A 601 -17.66 -10.84 -10.13
C GLY A 601 -19.08 -10.66 -10.67
N LEU A 602 -19.30 -9.84 -11.71
CA LEU A 602 -20.64 -9.59 -12.27
C LEU A 602 -21.31 -10.89 -12.73
N LYS A 603 -20.60 -11.76 -13.45
CA LYS A 603 -21.07 -13.10 -13.85
C LYS A 603 -21.62 -13.90 -12.66
N ALA A 604 -20.84 -14.02 -11.59
CA ALA A 604 -21.21 -14.74 -10.38
C ALA A 604 -22.40 -14.08 -9.63
N ALA A 605 -22.47 -12.75 -9.60
CA ALA A 605 -23.60 -12.02 -9.01
C ALA A 605 -24.90 -12.24 -9.78
N LEU A 606 -24.85 -12.24 -11.12
CA LEU A 606 -26.01 -12.50 -11.99
C LEU A 606 -26.47 -13.97 -11.91
N ALA A 607 -25.52 -14.90 -11.84
CA ALA A 607 -25.78 -16.32 -11.62
C ALA A 607 -26.54 -16.54 -10.30
N LYS A 608 -25.99 -16.03 -9.19
CA LYS A 608 -26.56 -16.15 -7.84
C LYS A 608 -27.91 -15.48 -7.67
N SER A 609 -28.11 -14.28 -8.22
CA SER A 609 -29.32 -13.48 -7.99
C SER A 609 -30.46 -13.73 -8.97
N PHE A 610 -30.21 -14.38 -10.12
CA PHE A 610 -31.23 -14.65 -11.15
C PHE A 610 -31.24 -16.09 -11.65
N SER A 611 -30.15 -16.54 -12.26
CA SER A 611 -29.89 -17.94 -12.66
C SER A 611 -28.59 -18.04 -13.46
N ASP A 612 -27.88 -19.16 -13.33
CA ASP A 612 -26.72 -19.51 -14.15
C ASP A 612 -27.01 -19.36 -15.64
N THR A 613 -28.15 -19.87 -16.10
CA THR A 613 -28.60 -19.80 -17.51
C THR A 613 -28.69 -18.36 -18.04
N ARG A 614 -29.11 -17.39 -17.20
CA ARG A 614 -29.18 -15.97 -17.60
C ARG A 614 -27.79 -15.36 -17.75
N SER A 615 -26.85 -15.74 -16.88
CA SER A 615 -25.46 -15.29 -16.96
C SER A 615 -24.71 -15.92 -18.13
N GLN A 616 -24.79 -17.24 -18.29
CA GLN A 616 -24.14 -17.98 -19.38
C GLN A 616 -24.60 -17.51 -20.76
N LYS A 617 -25.89 -17.17 -20.94
CA LYS A 617 -26.39 -16.60 -22.20
C LYS A 617 -25.73 -15.26 -22.56
N LEU A 618 -25.38 -14.43 -21.58
CA LEU A 618 -24.69 -13.15 -21.82
C LEU A 618 -23.22 -13.36 -22.21
N GLU A 619 -22.52 -14.25 -21.51
CA GLU A 619 -21.17 -14.68 -21.86
C GLU A 619 -21.11 -15.25 -23.28
N GLN A 620 -22.02 -16.17 -23.62
CA GLN A 620 -22.15 -16.73 -24.97
C GLN A 620 -22.46 -15.65 -26.03
N SER A 621 -23.26 -14.62 -25.70
CA SER A 621 -23.55 -13.52 -26.64
C SER A 621 -22.31 -12.66 -26.92
N MET A 622 -21.49 -12.40 -25.89
CA MET A 622 -20.21 -11.69 -26.06
C MET A 622 -19.19 -12.56 -26.82
N ASP A 623 -19.11 -13.86 -26.51
CA ASP A 623 -18.23 -14.79 -27.23
C ASP A 623 -18.64 -14.97 -28.70
N GLN A 624 -19.92 -14.85 -29.04
CA GLN A 624 -20.37 -14.78 -30.43
C GLN A 624 -19.80 -13.56 -31.16
N ILE A 625 -19.81 -12.37 -30.56
CA ILE A 625 -19.15 -11.17 -31.14
C ILE A 625 -17.65 -11.43 -31.32
N ARG A 626 -16.98 -12.00 -30.31
CA ARG A 626 -15.55 -12.39 -30.40
C ARG A 626 -15.29 -13.36 -31.55
N LYS A 627 -16.13 -14.39 -31.74
CA LYS A 627 -16.02 -15.38 -32.82
C LYS A 627 -16.25 -14.76 -34.20
N GLN A 628 -17.25 -13.91 -34.36
CA GLN A 628 -17.52 -13.19 -35.60
C GLN A 628 -16.37 -12.24 -35.99
N ILE A 629 -15.87 -11.46 -35.04
CA ILE A 629 -14.65 -10.65 -35.18
C ILE A 629 -13.42 -11.52 -35.54
N SER A 630 -13.39 -12.77 -35.06
CA SER A 630 -12.30 -13.71 -35.34
C SER A 630 -12.43 -14.46 -36.67
N GLY A 631 -13.55 -14.35 -37.38
CA GLY A 631 -13.85 -15.18 -38.57
C GLY A 631 -14.13 -16.66 -38.26
N ILE A 632 -14.44 -17.00 -37.00
CA ILE A 632 -14.63 -18.39 -36.54
C ILE A 632 -16.12 -18.74 -36.65
N GLY A 633 -16.45 -19.76 -37.45
CA GLY A 633 -17.82 -20.28 -37.58
C GLY A 633 -18.79 -19.33 -38.29
N VAL A 634 -18.28 -18.52 -39.24
CA VAL A 634 -19.04 -17.50 -39.95
C VAL A 634 -19.50 -18.03 -41.31
N THR A 635 -20.81 -18.09 -41.54
CA THR A 635 -21.43 -18.53 -42.82
C THR A 635 -21.90 -17.38 -43.71
N GLU A 636 -22.04 -16.17 -43.17
CA GLU A 636 -22.53 -14.98 -43.86
C GLU A 636 -21.61 -13.77 -43.61
N PRO A 637 -21.58 -12.76 -44.50
CA PRO A 637 -20.74 -11.57 -44.31
C PRO A 637 -21.08 -10.81 -43.01
N VAL A 638 -20.12 -10.74 -42.09
CA VAL A 638 -20.23 -9.92 -40.88
C VAL A 638 -20.06 -8.45 -41.27
N THR A 639 -20.95 -7.58 -40.79
CA THR A 639 -20.89 -6.12 -41.02
C THR A 639 -20.74 -5.36 -39.71
N GLU A 640 -20.14 -4.16 -39.76
CA GLU A 640 -19.96 -3.31 -38.58
C GLU A 640 -21.29 -2.97 -37.89
N ALA A 641 -22.32 -2.64 -38.69
CA ALA A 641 -23.68 -2.39 -38.20
C ALA A 641 -24.28 -3.60 -37.46
N SER A 642 -24.08 -4.82 -37.99
CA SER A 642 -24.55 -6.06 -37.34
C SER A 642 -23.86 -6.28 -35.98
N LEU A 643 -22.56 -6.01 -35.89
CA LEU A 643 -21.82 -6.13 -34.63
C LEU A 643 -22.23 -5.05 -33.62
N LYS A 644 -22.37 -3.78 -34.03
CA LYS A 644 -22.81 -2.68 -33.15
C LYS A 644 -24.20 -2.95 -32.56
N PHE A 645 -25.16 -3.36 -33.39
CA PHE A 645 -26.50 -3.73 -32.93
C PHE A 645 -26.50 -4.86 -31.89
N LYS A 646 -25.60 -5.86 -32.03
CA LYS A 646 -25.44 -6.92 -31.02
C LYS A 646 -24.82 -6.39 -29.73
N ALA A 647 -23.82 -5.52 -29.81
CA ALA A 647 -23.19 -4.88 -28.66
C ALA A 647 -24.19 -4.05 -27.84
N GLU A 648 -24.96 -3.17 -28.50
CA GLU A 648 -26.01 -2.34 -27.88
C GLU A 648 -27.00 -3.19 -27.08
N ARG A 649 -27.46 -4.31 -27.65
CA ARG A 649 -28.38 -5.24 -26.97
C ARG A 649 -27.76 -5.93 -25.75
N ILE A 650 -26.49 -6.32 -25.82
CA ILE A 650 -25.78 -6.94 -24.69
C ILE A 650 -25.61 -5.92 -23.56
N VAL A 651 -25.15 -4.71 -23.87
CA VAL A 651 -24.95 -3.62 -22.90
C VAL A 651 -26.28 -3.24 -22.24
N ALA A 652 -27.34 -3.04 -23.01
CA ALA A 652 -28.67 -2.75 -22.47
C ALA A 652 -29.17 -3.86 -21.54
N GLN A 653 -28.96 -5.13 -21.90
CA GLN A 653 -29.31 -6.26 -21.04
C GLN A 653 -28.48 -6.31 -19.76
N LEU A 654 -27.18 -5.99 -19.82
CA LEU A 654 -26.29 -5.89 -18.66
C LEU A 654 -26.73 -4.76 -17.72
N ARG A 655 -26.99 -3.55 -18.22
CA ARG A 655 -27.48 -2.41 -17.41
C ARG A 655 -28.83 -2.73 -16.75
N ASN A 656 -29.75 -3.36 -17.47
CA ASN A 656 -31.02 -3.81 -16.90
C ASN A 656 -30.82 -4.86 -15.79
N ASN A 657 -29.90 -5.80 -15.98
CA ASN A 657 -29.59 -6.81 -14.96
C ASN A 657 -28.95 -6.17 -13.71
N VAL A 658 -28.05 -5.18 -13.86
CA VAL A 658 -27.44 -4.47 -12.73
C VAL A 658 -28.50 -3.69 -11.95
N LYS A 659 -29.40 -2.98 -12.64
CA LYS A 659 -30.53 -2.29 -12.00
C LYS A 659 -31.47 -3.24 -11.24
N GLU A 660 -31.75 -4.43 -11.80
CA GLU A 660 -32.52 -5.47 -11.11
C GLU A 660 -31.75 -6.05 -9.91
N LEU A 661 -30.42 -6.16 -10.01
CA LEU A 661 -29.55 -6.67 -8.95
C LEU A 661 -29.49 -5.68 -7.78
N GLU A 662 -29.31 -4.40 -8.05
CA GLU A 662 -29.37 -3.31 -7.06
C GLU A 662 -30.70 -3.30 -6.30
N HIS A 663 -31.82 -3.48 -7.01
CA HIS A 663 -33.13 -3.53 -6.37
C HIS A 663 -33.34 -4.77 -5.49
N ARG A 664 -32.72 -5.92 -5.83
CA ARG A 664 -32.73 -7.13 -5.00
C ARG A 664 -31.78 -7.05 -3.80
N LEU A 665 -30.66 -6.35 -3.93
CA LEU A 665 -29.71 -6.13 -2.85
C LEU A 665 -30.22 -5.07 -1.86
N ASN A 666 -30.92 -4.05 -2.35
CA ASN A 666 -31.56 -2.99 -1.56
C ASN A 666 -33.08 -2.97 -1.81
N PRO A 667 -33.85 -3.95 -1.29
CA PRO A 667 -35.29 -3.90 -1.34
C PRO A 667 -35.77 -2.67 -0.56
N LYS A 668 -36.55 -1.80 -1.21
CA LYS A 668 -37.27 -0.74 -0.48
C LYS A 668 -38.38 -1.40 0.36
N PRO A 669 -38.60 -0.92 1.60
CA PRO A 669 -39.68 -1.42 2.46
C PRO A 669 -41.07 -1.12 1.88
#